data_AF-A0A936AN81-F1
#
_entry.id   AF-A0A936AN81-F1
#
_cell.length_a   1.000
_cell.length_b   1.000
_cell.length_c   1.000
_cell.angle_alpha   90.00
_cell.angle_beta   90.00
_cell.angle_gamma   90.00
#
_symmetry.space_group_name_H-M   'P 1'
#
loop_
_entity.id
_entity.type
_entity.pdbx_description
1 polymer ?
#
loop_
_entity_poly.entity_id
_entity_poly.type
_entity_poly.pdbx_seq_one_letter_code
_entity_poly.pdbx_strand_id
1 'polypeptide(L)'
;MESKSPSETADQKSSSEQNSLISAPAITLPKGGGAIRGIGEKFAANPVNGTGSMTIPLAVSPGRSGFSPQLMLSYDTGSGNGAFGLGWNLSLPAITRKTDKGLPRYQDSNESDDFILSGAEDLVRMLIEDAPGHWVTEDLPPGKIGVQDYAVTRYRPRIEGQFARIERWSRVSDGDTHWRSITKENVLTVYGKDGNSRIADPQDDRRVFSWLISESLDDRGNAIVYEYSAENSDGVDLSGVNEHNRGGAGSLLRNANRYVKRIKYGNRAPMLDPNGKRPALLSDEQVSDTEWLFEVVFDYGEGHYHQLAEDADKRIFVGAKSNPAPGDKWPERQDPFSTYRAGFEVRTYRLCRRVLMFHHFPDELGTEDYLVRSTEFEFDETPIATFITSVIQSGYALETNGKSLKKSLPPVEFKYSKAEIQSEVGKIDGESLENLPYGLDGTKYQWVDLDGEGISGVLTEQADAWFYKPALGGGRFGPVETVALKPSIADLGGGQQLMDLAGDGQLDLVQFAPPVSGFYERTNEGGWSNFETFDSLPNLNWRDPNLKFIDLTGDGHSDILISEDHVFTWYESLAEEGFREGEKSPQFFDEEKGPRLVIADATQSIFLADMSGDGLTDLVRIRNGEICYWPNLGYGRFGAKVTMDGSPHFDTADRFDQQRMRLADIDGSGLSDIIYLRSDGVHLYFNQSGNSWSAGRRLDIFPPADNLSSVTVVDLFGNGTACLVWSSPLPGHALRPMRYVDLMGGQKPHLMVEMKNNLGAETIVQYAASTKFYLADKSAGMPWSSRLPFPVHVIERVETRDRISRTRFVTRYAYHHGYFDGIEREFRGFGKVEQWDTEEYAALSAGDDFPDAVNIDQASHVPPVMTRTWFHTGFYLDNQRISRIFAREYYGAPQKNDPNYETALAEFTESLLTDTFFEMDLSAEEECEASRALKGTMLREEIYAIDGTAEAEHPFTVTEQNFAVRRIQPKGENRRAVFFTHDHESITYHIERNPDDPRVAHALTLEVDGFGNVLKSAAISYGRSQNDPALDPADQARQSTLLFTTTENDFTGIIDSTPDYRTPLLCEMRSYELTGLALPSGHDRFTLTK
;
A
#
# COMPACT_ATOMS: atom_id res chain seq x y z
N MET A 1 65.13 23.41 -5.99
CA MET A 1 64.03 24.38 -6.16
C MET A 1 63.82 24.55 -7.64
N GLU A 2 62.90 23.77 -8.19
CA GLU A 2 62.38 23.88 -9.55
C GLU A 2 60.98 23.26 -9.49
N SER A 3 60.02 23.96 -10.09
CA SER A 3 58.57 23.75 -10.04
C SER A 3 58.09 22.65 -10.98
N LYS A 4 57.21 21.77 -10.48
CA LYS A 4 56.23 21.05 -11.31
C LYS A 4 54.88 21.06 -10.58
N SER A 5 53.89 21.59 -11.29
CA SER A 5 52.49 21.78 -10.92
C SER A 5 51.74 20.45 -10.77
N PRO A 6 50.66 20.39 -9.97
CA PRO A 6 49.83 19.19 -9.80
C PRO A 6 48.82 19.03 -10.94
N SER A 7 48.50 17.77 -11.17
CA SER A 7 47.65 17.19 -12.22
C SER A 7 46.19 17.61 -12.19
N GLU A 8 45.64 17.79 -13.39
CA GLU A 8 44.25 18.05 -13.74
C GLU A 8 43.25 17.03 -13.14
N THR A 9 42.15 17.59 -12.67
CA THR A 9 40.84 16.99 -12.42
C THR A 9 40.33 16.22 -13.63
N ALA A 10 39.86 15.00 -13.40
CA ALA A 10 39.21 14.18 -14.42
C ALA A 10 37.83 14.76 -14.78
N ASP A 11 37.73 15.27 -16.01
CA ASP A 11 36.49 15.72 -16.64
C ASP A 11 35.41 14.64 -16.63
N GLN A 12 34.23 15.00 -16.10
CA GLN A 12 32.95 14.38 -16.45
C GLN A 12 32.67 14.66 -17.93
N LYS A 13 32.99 13.70 -18.79
CA LYS A 13 32.48 13.69 -20.17
C LYS A 13 30.98 13.39 -20.15
N SER A 14 30.25 14.25 -20.84
CA SER A 14 28.88 14.10 -21.31
C SER A 14 28.54 12.67 -21.72
N SER A 15 27.47 12.13 -21.13
CA SER A 15 26.91 10.80 -21.36
C SER A 15 26.12 10.67 -22.69
N SER A 16 26.18 11.64 -23.60
CA SER A 16 25.40 11.64 -24.85
C SER A 16 26.12 11.01 -26.06
N GLU A 17 27.38 10.60 -25.98
CA GLU A 17 28.11 10.01 -27.12
C GLU A 17 28.23 8.47 -27.11
N GLN A 18 27.66 7.75 -26.12
CA GLN A 18 27.91 6.30 -25.99
C GLN A 18 27.00 5.36 -26.80
N ASN A 19 26.00 5.85 -27.55
CA ASN A 19 24.97 4.96 -28.11
C ASN A 19 25.00 4.72 -29.64
N SER A 20 26.13 4.92 -30.32
CA SER A 20 26.23 4.71 -31.79
C SER A 20 27.26 3.69 -32.25
N LEU A 21 27.85 2.90 -31.34
CA LEU A 21 28.75 1.80 -31.72
C LEU A 21 28.10 0.46 -31.36
N ILE A 22 27.56 -0.22 -32.37
CA ILE A 22 27.25 -1.65 -32.29
C ILE A 22 28.57 -2.38 -31.99
N SER A 23 28.79 -2.78 -30.74
CA SER A 23 29.96 -3.56 -30.36
C SER A 23 29.81 -4.99 -30.87
N ALA A 24 30.80 -5.48 -31.63
CA ALA A 24 30.84 -6.88 -32.00
C ALA A 24 30.92 -7.77 -30.73
N PRO A 25 30.17 -8.89 -30.65
CA PRO A 25 30.24 -9.77 -29.50
C PRO A 25 31.66 -10.33 -29.35
N ALA A 26 32.25 -10.16 -28.17
CA ALA A 26 33.60 -10.63 -27.84
C ALA A 26 33.52 -11.75 -26.80
N ILE A 27 34.10 -12.91 -27.12
CA ILE A 27 34.29 -13.98 -26.14
C ILE A 27 35.42 -13.55 -25.20
N THR A 28 35.07 -13.25 -23.96
CA THR A 28 36.04 -12.90 -22.93
C THR A 28 35.81 -13.76 -21.71
N LEU A 29 36.90 -14.20 -21.07
CA LEU A 29 36.78 -14.78 -19.74
C LEU A 29 36.30 -13.67 -18.79
N PRO A 30 35.37 -13.97 -17.85
CA PRO A 30 35.03 -13.04 -16.81
C PRO A 30 36.31 -12.57 -16.13
N LYS A 31 36.56 -11.26 -16.11
CA LYS A 31 37.68 -10.71 -15.35
C LYS A 31 37.43 -11.11 -13.88
N GLY A 32 38.42 -11.76 -13.26
CA GLY A 32 38.29 -12.28 -11.90
C GLY A 32 37.72 -11.23 -10.94
N GLY A 33 36.76 -11.65 -10.10
CA GLY A 33 36.15 -10.80 -9.09
C GLY A 33 37.06 -10.59 -7.87
N GLY A 34 36.87 -9.46 -7.18
CA GLY A 34 37.49 -9.15 -5.89
C GLY A 34 36.55 -8.46 -4.89
N ALA A 35 35.40 -7.95 -5.34
CA ALA A 35 34.38 -7.37 -4.47
C ALA A 35 33.39 -8.45 -4.02
N ILE A 36 33.23 -8.60 -2.70
CA ILE A 36 32.14 -9.38 -2.11
C ILE A 36 30.92 -8.44 -2.02
N ARG A 37 29.77 -8.88 -2.51
CA ARG A 37 28.50 -8.15 -2.43
C ARG A 37 27.48 -9.02 -1.70
N GLY A 38 26.48 -8.39 -1.08
CA GLY A 38 25.31 -9.07 -0.52
C GLY A 38 24.46 -9.74 -1.61
N ILE A 39 23.25 -10.13 -1.24
CA ILE A 39 22.31 -10.81 -2.15
C ILE A 39 21.52 -9.83 -3.02
N GLY A 40 21.80 -8.53 -2.91
CA GLY A 40 21.12 -7.46 -3.64
C GLY A 40 19.95 -6.86 -2.87
N GLU A 41 19.93 -7.07 -1.55
CA GLU A 41 18.94 -6.54 -0.63
C GLU A 41 18.94 -5.01 -0.61
N LYS A 42 17.75 -4.41 -0.67
CA LYS A 42 17.57 -2.95 -0.63
C LYS A 42 16.37 -2.60 0.23
N PHE A 43 16.61 -1.74 1.23
CA PHE A 43 15.57 -1.10 2.02
C PHE A 43 15.41 0.35 1.56
N ALA A 44 14.18 0.82 1.42
CA ALA A 44 13.86 2.20 1.09
C ALA A 44 12.57 2.65 1.78
N ALA A 45 12.58 3.85 2.35
CA ALA A 45 11.36 4.53 2.74
C ALA A 45 10.69 5.15 1.51
N ASN A 46 9.37 5.06 1.43
CA ASN A 46 8.60 5.80 0.44
C ASN A 46 8.13 7.13 1.09
N PRO A 47 8.66 8.28 0.68
CA PRO A 47 8.31 9.56 1.30
C PRO A 47 6.85 9.95 1.05
N VAL A 48 6.26 9.57 -0.08
CA VAL A 48 4.91 10.01 -0.46
C VAL A 48 3.85 9.44 0.48
N ASN A 49 3.93 8.15 0.81
CA ASN A 49 2.95 7.47 1.68
C ASN A 49 3.50 7.13 3.08
N GLY A 50 4.80 7.33 3.31
CA GLY A 50 5.49 7.05 4.56
C GLY A 50 5.79 5.57 4.84
N THR A 51 5.51 4.65 3.92
CA THR A 51 5.73 3.20 4.14
C THR A 51 7.20 2.80 4.01
N GLY A 52 7.54 1.66 4.62
CA GLY A 52 8.82 0.99 4.42
C GLY A 52 8.73 -0.11 3.41
N SER A 53 9.64 -0.11 2.43
CA SER A 53 9.73 -1.16 1.42
C SER A 53 11.09 -1.82 1.44
N MET A 54 11.11 -3.13 1.22
CA MET A 54 12.36 -3.87 1.02
C MET A 54 12.21 -4.85 -0.14
N THR A 55 13.29 -5.04 -0.90
CA THR A 55 13.32 -6.00 -2.00
C THR A 55 14.51 -6.95 -1.89
N ILE A 56 14.28 -8.21 -2.22
CA ILE A 56 15.30 -9.25 -2.34
C ILE A 56 15.11 -9.95 -3.70
N PRO A 57 16.07 -9.82 -4.64
CA PRO A 57 15.98 -10.55 -5.91
C PRO A 57 16.17 -12.05 -5.68
N LEU A 58 15.34 -12.87 -6.32
CA LEU A 58 15.48 -14.32 -6.26
C LEU A 58 16.54 -14.80 -7.25
N ALA A 59 17.29 -15.83 -6.87
CA ALA A 59 18.46 -16.31 -7.62
C ALA A 59 18.06 -17.12 -8.87
N VAL A 60 17.61 -16.43 -9.92
CA VAL A 60 17.28 -17.01 -11.23
C VAL A 60 18.41 -16.84 -12.24
N SER A 61 18.50 -17.76 -13.21
CA SER A 61 19.48 -17.65 -14.29
C SER A 61 18.96 -16.75 -15.42
N PRO A 62 19.81 -15.93 -16.05
CA PRO A 62 19.37 -15.09 -17.16
C PRO A 62 19.04 -15.95 -18.38
N GLY A 63 17.93 -15.61 -19.04
CA GLY A 63 17.52 -16.23 -20.31
C GLY A 63 18.21 -15.59 -21.52
N ARG A 64 17.91 -16.09 -22.72
CA ARG A 64 18.40 -15.50 -23.98
C ARG A 64 17.84 -14.09 -24.13
N SER A 65 18.69 -13.16 -24.55
CA SER A 65 18.33 -11.73 -24.72
C SER A 65 17.70 -11.09 -23.46
N GLY A 66 17.98 -11.62 -22.27
CA GLY A 66 17.39 -11.13 -21.02
C GLY A 66 15.94 -11.57 -20.78
N PHE A 67 15.37 -12.45 -21.61
CA PHE A 67 14.01 -12.96 -21.43
C PHE A 67 13.99 -14.10 -20.39
N SER A 68 13.90 -13.70 -19.13
CA SER A 68 13.80 -14.57 -17.95
C SER A 68 12.76 -14.02 -16.98
N PRO A 69 12.17 -14.87 -16.11
CA PRO A 69 11.24 -14.39 -15.09
C PRO A 69 11.93 -13.39 -14.16
N GLN A 70 11.33 -12.22 -13.97
CA GLN A 70 11.81 -11.20 -13.04
C GLN A 70 11.17 -11.46 -11.69
N LEU A 71 11.87 -12.20 -10.82
CA LEU A 71 11.36 -12.61 -9.52
C LEU A 71 11.99 -11.80 -8.39
N MET A 72 11.14 -11.11 -7.65
CA MET A 72 11.53 -10.28 -6.51
C MET A 72 10.60 -10.59 -5.33
N LEU A 73 11.22 -10.89 -4.18
CA LEU A 73 10.51 -10.93 -2.92
C LEU A 73 10.48 -9.51 -2.37
N SER A 74 9.29 -9.02 -2.07
CA SER A 74 9.05 -7.64 -1.67
C SER A 74 8.40 -7.61 -0.30
N TYR A 75 8.93 -6.79 0.60
CA TYR A 75 8.31 -6.44 1.87
C TYR A 75 7.71 -5.03 1.74
N ASP A 76 6.49 -4.84 2.22
CA ASP A 76 5.92 -3.52 2.46
C ASP A 76 5.21 -3.52 3.83
N THR A 77 5.38 -2.44 4.59
CA THR A 77 4.83 -2.31 5.95
C THR A 77 3.31 -2.36 6.00
N GLY A 78 2.62 -2.05 4.90
CA GLY A 78 1.17 -2.15 4.77
C GLY A 78 0.67 -3.48 4.19
N SER A 79 1.57 -4.40 3.79
CA SER A 79 1.17 -5.69 3.24
C SER A 79 0.74 -6.70 4.31
N GLY A 80 -0.32 -7.45 4.01
CA GLY A 80 -0.86 -8.51 4.88
C GLY A 80 -0.05 -9.81 4.87
N ASN A 81 -0.65 -10.88 5.42
CA ASN A 81 -0.04 -12.21 5.49
C ASN A 81 -0.14 -12.94 4.14
N GLY A 82 0.76 -13.89 3.89
CA GLY A 82 0.85 -14.61 2.62
C GLY A 82 1.73 -15.86 2.70
N ALA A 83 2.02 -16.46 1.55
CA ALA A 83 2.87 -17.65 1.45
C ALA A 83 4.34 -17.41 1.87
N PHE A 84 4.72 -16.16 2.14
CA PHE A 84 6.06 -15.76 2.59
C PHE A 84 6.03 -15.09 3.97
N GLY A 85 4.94 -15.23 4.73
CA GLY A 85 4.77 -14.59 6.03
C GLY A 85 4.27 -13.13 5.93
N LEU A 86 4.06 -12.50 7.08
CA LEU A 86 3.47 -11.17 7.20
C LEU A 86 4.35 -10.09 6.56
N GLY A 87 3.74 -9.25 5.73
CA GLY A 87 4.40 -8.14 5.03
C GLY A 87 5.17 -8.54 3.77
N TRP A 88 5.44 -9.83 3.56
CA TRP A 88 6.21 -10.32 2.41
C TRP A 88 5.32 -10.90 1.31
N ASN A 89 5.57 -10.50 0.07
CA ASN A 89 4.93 -11.07 -1.11
C ASN A 89 5.95 -11.36 -2.22
N LEU A 90 5.56 -12.25 -3.14
CA LEU A 90 6.26 -12.45 -4.40
C LEU A 90 5.51 -11.66 -5.47
N SER A 91 6.20 -10.71 -6.11
CA SER A 91 5.60 -9.79 -7.07
C SER A 91 5.39 -10.46 -8.44
N LEU A 92 4.38 -11.32 -8.56
CA LEU A 92 3.92 -11.89 -9.84
C LEU A 92 2.74 -11.08 -10.39
N PRO A 93 2.70 -10.78 -11.70
CA PRO A 93 1.60 -10.03 -12.27
C PRO A 93 0.33 -10.90 -12.36
N ALA A 94 -0.79 -10.31 -12.00
CA ALA A 94 -2.12 -10.90 -12.09
C ALA A 94 -3.16 -9.80 -12.40
N ILE A 95 -4.30 -10.20 -12.95
CA ILE A 95 -5.49 -9.34 -13.05
C ILE A 95 -6.48 -9.82 -11.99
N THR A 96 -6.94 -8.92 -11.13
CA THR A 96 -7.78 -9.25 -9.97
C THR A 96 -8.97 -8.30 -9.91
N ARG A 97 -10.12 -8.78 -9.45
CA ARG A 97 -11.28 -7.91 -9.17
C ARG A 97 -10.99 -7.01 -7.98
N LYS A 98 -11.27 -5.71 -8.09
CA LYS A 98 -11.11 -4.73 -7.02
C LYS A 98 -12.10 -5.02 -5.89
N THR A 99 -11.67 -4.82 -4.64
CA THR A 99 -12.49 -5.09 -3.45
C THR A 99 -12.61 -3.91 -2.47
N ASP A 100 -11.99 -2.78 -2.77
CA ASP A 100 -11.87 -1.66 -1.83
C ASP A 100 -13.12 -0.76 -1.81
N LYS A 101 -13.92 -0.84 -2.88
CA LYS A 101 -15.17 -0.07 -3.08
C LYS A 101 -16.38 -0.99 -3.21
N GLY A 102 -16.33 -2.11 -2.51
CA GLY A 102 -17.32 -3.16 -2.58
C GLY A 102 -16.76 -4.49 -3.08
N LEU A 103 -17.39 -5.58 -2.64
CA LEU A 103 -17.02 -6.95 -2.94
C LEU A 103 -17.50 -7.36 -4.35
N PRO A 104 -16.87 -8.35 -5.01
CA PRO A 104 -17.27 -8.71 -6.37
C PRO A 104 -18.66 -9.36 -6.44
N ARG A 105 -19.51 -8.90 -7.36
CA ARG A 105 -20.85 -9.48 -7.64
C ARG A 105 -20.79 -10.57 -8.72
N TYR A 106 -19.73 -10.65 -9.51
CA TYR A 106 -19.54 -11.62 -10.60
C TYR A 106 -20.63 -11.56 -11.67
N GLN A 107 -21.20 -10.37 -11.92
CA GLN A 107 -22.21 -10.14 -12.96
C GLN A 107 -21.56 -9.46 -14.16
N ASP A 108 -20.66 -10.18 -14.83
CA ASP A 108 -19.82 -9.64 -15.92
C ASP A 108 -20.64 -9.11 -17.11
N SER A 109 -21.85 -9.63 -17.36
CA SER A 109 -22.72 -9.09 -18.42
C SER A 109 -23.17 -7.65 -18.17
N ASN A 110 -23.23 -7.25 -16.90
CA ASN A 110 -23.67 -5.92 -16.46
C ASN A 110 -22.48 -5.05 -16.00
N GLU A 111 -21.24 -5.54 -16.13
CA GLU A 111 -20.02 -4.87 -15.67
C GLU A 111 -20.16 -4.38 -14.22
N SER A 112 -20.56 -5.31 -13.35
CA SER A 112 -20.74 -5.01 -11.93
C SER A 112 -19.43 -4.70 -11.21
N ASP A 113 -18.31 -5.27 -11.67
CA ASP A 113 -17.04 -5.32 -10.95
C ASP A 113 -15.92 -4.61 -11.73
N ASP A 114 -15.04 -3.92 -11.00
CA ASP A 114 -13.85 -3.29 -11.56
C ASP A 114 -12.64 -4.25 -11.48
N PHE A 115 -11.72 -4.16 -12.44
CA PHE A 115 -10.52 -5.00 -12.52
C PHE A 115 -9.25 -4.18 -12.31
N ILE A 116 -8.22 -4.76 -11.71
CA ILE A 116 -6.89 -4.14 -11.55
C ILE A 116 -5.85 -5.09 -12.12
N LEU A 117 -4.92 -4.56 -12.92
CA LEU A 117 -3.68 -5.27 -13.28
C LEU A 117 -2.63 -4.95 -12.20
N SER A 118 -1.96 -5.97 -11.66
CA SER A 118 -1.00 -5.82 -10.55
C SER A 118 0.02 -4.70 -10.82
N GLY A 119 0.11 -3.73 -9.91
CA GLY A 119 0.99 -2.56 -10.03
C GLY A 119 0.53 -1.48 -11.02
N ALA A 120 -0.66 -1.62 -11.61
CA ALA A 120 -1.31 -0.61 -12.45
C ALA A 120 -2.61 -0.10 -11.79
N GLU A 121 -3.28 0.84 -12.45
CA GLU A 121 -4.57 1.40 -12.01
C GLU A 121 -5.78 0.54 -12.40
N ASP A 122 -6.96 0.92 -11.88
CA ASP A 122 -8.26 0.38 -12.28
C ASP A 122 -8.38 0.30 -13.81
N LEU A 123 -8.77 -0.86 -14.34
CA LEU A 123 -8.94 -1.09 -15.77
C LEU A 123 -10.31 -0.61 -16.22
N VAL A 124 -10.31 0.33 -17.15
CA VAL A 124 -11.50 0.90 -17.80
C VAL A 124 -11.62 0.32 -19.20
N ARG A 125 -12.83 -0.06 -19.62
CA ARG A 125 -13.07 -0.51 -21.01
C ARG A 125 -12.67 0.59 -21.98
N MET A 126 -11.95 0.19 -23.03
CA MET A 126 -11.52 1.10 -24.08
C MET A 126 -12.71 1.54 -24.92
N LEU A 127 -12.87 2.86 -25.04
CA LEU A 127 -13.81 3.48 -25.97
C LEU A 127 -13.06 3.94 -27.22
N ILE A 128 -13.72 3.83 -28.36
CA ILE A 128 -13.29 4.39 -29.64
C ILE A 128 -14.31 5.41 -30.12
N GLU A 129 -13.80 6.47 -30.74
CA GLU A 129 -14.64 7.47 -31.38
C GLU A 129 -14.98 7.00 -32.80
N ASP A 130 -16.25 6.64 -33.06
CA ASP A 130 -16.71 6.20 -34.38
C ASP A 130 -17.18 7.38 -35.26
N ALA A 131 -17.56 8.49 -34.63
CA ALA A 131 -17.87 9.79 -35.20
C ALA A 131 -17.52 10.90 -34.20
N PRO A 132 -17.26 12.15 -34.62
CA PRO A 132 -16.86 13.23 -33.71
C PRO A 132 -17.83 13.40 -32.53
N GLY A 133 -17.32 13.24 -31.31
CA GLY A 133 -18.06 13.32 -30.05
C GLY A 133 -18.88 12.08 -29.68
N HIS A 134 -18.90 11.03 -30.51
CA HIS A 134 -19.62 9.79 -30.27
C HIS A 134 -18.64 8.66 -29.95
N TRP A 135 -18.69 8.19 -28.71
CA TRP A 135 -17.77 7.19 -28.17
C TRP A 135 -18.52 5.89 -27.92
N VAL A 136 -17.97 4.78 -28.43
CA VAL A 136 -18.54 3.44 -28.28
C VAL A 136 -17.49 2.47 -27.77
N THR A 137 -17.91 1.39 -27.12
CA THR A 137 -16.97 0.37 -26.63
C THR A 137 -16.25 -0.32 -27.78
N GLU A 138 -14.96 -0.57 -27.59
CA GLU A 138 -14.16 -1.36 -28.53
C GLU A 138 -14.33 -2.87 -28.28
N ASP A 139 -15.54 -3.37 -28.54
CA ASP A 139 -15.83 -4.80 -28.50
C ASP A 139 -15.56 -5.44 -29.87
N LEU A 140 -14.70 -6.45 -29.87
CA LEU A 140 -14.26 -7.17 -31.06
C LEU A 140 -14.98 -8.52 -31.14
N PRO A 141 -15.98 -8.68 -32.03
CA PRO A 141 -16.67 -9.94 -32.19
C PRO A 141 -15.75 -11.05 -32.75
N PRO A 142 -16.17 -12.32 -32.62
CA PRO A 142 -15.41 -13.45 -33.14
C PRO A 142 -15.11 -13.32 -34.63
N GLY A 143 -13.89 -13.67 -35.02
CA GLY A 143 -13.38 -13.58 -36.38
C GLY A 143 -12.80 -12.21 -36.78
N LYS A 144 -13.05 -11.12 -36.03
CA LYS A 144 -12.59 -9.76 -36.38
C LYS A 144 -11.06 -9.61 -36.34
N ILE A 145 -10.39 -10.31 -35.41
CA ILE A 145 -8.92 -10.33 -35.27
C ILE A 145 -8.29 -11.67 -35.64
N GLY A 146 -8.98 -12.48 -36.47
CA GLY A 146 -8.47 -13.77 -36.93
C GLY A 146 -8.63 -14.93 -35.93
N VAL A 147 -9.36 -14.73 -34.82
CA VAL A 147 -9.72 -15.81 -33.88
C VAL A 147 -11.23 -16.02 -33.87
N GLN A 148 -11.69 -17.23 -34.20
CA GLN A 148 -13.11 -17.56 -34.42
C GLN A 148 -13.89 -17.87 -33.13
N ASP A 149 -13.20 -18.24 -32.05
CA ASP A 149 -13.85 -18.84 -30.87
C ASP A 149 -14.04 -17.84 -29.70
N TYR A 150 -13.53 -16.62 -29.83
CA TYR A 150 -13.48 -15.63 -28.75
C TYR A 150 -14.05 -14.28 -29.17
N ALA A 151 -14.83 -13.67 -28.30
CA ALA A 151 -15.08 -12.23 -28.29
C ALA A 151 -14.01 -11.55 -27.43
N VAL A 152 -13.55 -10.36 -27.83
CA VAL A 152 -12.47 -9.65 -27.14
C VAL A 152 -12.90 -8.23 -26.80
N THR A 153 -12.73 -7.85 -25.54
CA THR A 153 -12.94 -6.48 -25.05
C THR A 153 -11.59 -5.90 -24.66
N ARG A 154 -11.26 -4.71 -25.17
CA ARG A 154 -10.03 -3.99 -24.81
C ARG A 154 -10.22 -3.13 -23.57
N TYR A 155 -9.17 -3.03 -22.77
CA TYR A 155 -9.11 -2.23 -21.55
C TYR A 155 -7.87 -1.34 -21.56
N ARG A 156 -7.90 -0.31 -20.72
CA ARG A 156 -6.77 0.56 -20.41
C ARG A 156 -6.81 0.98 -18.94
N PRO A 157 -5.67 1.25 -18.29
CA PRO A 157 -5.67 1.75 -16.92
C PRO A 157 -6.30 3.15 -16.83
N ARG A 158 -6.95 3.46 -15.70
CA ARG A 158 -7.60 4.76 -15.42
C ARG A 158 -6.62 5.94 -15.47
N ILE A 159 -5.38 5.70 -15.03
CA ILE A 159 -4.25 6.59 -15.28
C ILE A 159 -3.32 5.86 -16.26
N GLU A 160 -3.31 6.31 -17.50
CA GLU A 160 -2.49 5.72 -18.56
C GLU A 160 -1.02 6.12 -18.39
N GLY A 161 -0.11 5.27 -18.85
CA GLY A 161 1.33 5.58 -18.86
C GLY A 161 2.21 4.51 -19.49
N GLN A 162 1.75 3.25 -19.53
CA GLN A 162 2.48 2.17 -20.20
C GLN A 162 2.04 2.00 -21.65
N PHE A 163 0.83 2.47 -21.99
CA PHE A 163 0.18 2.27 -23.29
C PHE A 163 0.25 0.79 -23.72
N ALA A 164 0.05 -0.12 -22.77
CA ALA A 164 0.01 -1.55 -23.04
C ALA A 164 -1.36 -1.92 -23.62
N ARG A 165 -1.39 -2.86 -24.56
CA ARG A 165 -2.66 -3.40 -25.08
C ARG A 165 -3.19 -4.47 -24.13
N ILE A 166 -4.25 -4.17 -23.39
CA ILE A 166 -4.86 -5.06 -22.39
C ILE A 166 -6.21 -5.57 -22.93
N GLU A 167 -6.43 -6.87 -22.84
CA GLU A 167 -7.57 -7.53 -23.47
C GLU A 167 -8.18 -8.61 -22.58
N ARG A 168 -9.50 -8.58 -22.42
CA ARG A 168 -10.30 -9.69 -21.89
C ARG A 168 -10.81 -10.51 -23.06
N TRP A 169 -10.51 -11.80 -23.06
CA TRP A 169 -10.93 -12.75 -24.08
C TRP A 169 -11.99 -13.66 -23.48
N SER A 170 -13.19 -13.67 -24.08
CA SER A 170 -14.33 -14.46 -23.64
C SER A 170 -14.69 -15.49 -24.70
N ARG A 171 -14.61 -16.77 -24.35
CA ARG A 171 -14.93 -17.87 -25.26
C ARG A 171 -16.44 -17.90 -25.52
N VAL A 172 -16.83 -17.97 -26.78
CA VAL A 172 -18.25 -17.86 -27.20
C VAL A 172 -19.07 -19.07 -26.78
N SER A 173 -18.45 -20.25 -26.66
CA SER A 173 -19.14 -21.51 -26.40
C SER A 173 -19.65 -21.68 -24.97
N ASP A 174 -18.89 -21.22 -23.98
CA ASP A 174 -19.10 -21.48 -22.56
C ASP A 174 -18.97 -20.21 -21.68
N GLY A 175 -18.50 -19.10 -22.25
CA GLY A 175 -18.25 -17.86 -21.52
C GLY A 175 -16.94 -17.86 -20.72
N ASP A 176 -16.06 -18.86 -20.88
CA ASP A 176 -14.79 -18.92 -20.18
C ASP A 176 -13.91 -17.72 -20.53
N THR A 177 -13.21 -17.16 -19.54
CA THR A 177 -12.44 -15.93 -19.71
C THR A 177 -10.99 -16.06 -19.31
N HIS A 178 -10.10 -15.51 -20.14
CA HIS A 178 -8.70 -15.25 -19.81
C HIS A 178 -8.34 -13.82 -20.22
N TRP A 179 -7.21 -13.34 -19.73
CA TRP A 179 -6.72 -12.00 -20.06
C TRP A 179 -5.38 -12.04 -20.78
N ARG A 180 -5.09 -10.97 -21.52
CA ARG A 180 -3.80 -10.75 -22.17
C ARG A 180 -3.36 -9.30 -21.99
N SER A 181 -2.06 -9.11 -21.87
CA SER A 181 -1.42 -7.79 -21.98
C SER A 181 -0.25 -7.87 -22.96
N ILE A 182 -0.15 -6.93 -23.89
CA ILE A 182 1.01 -6.79 -24.77
C ILE A 182 1.71 -5.47 -24.45
N THR A 183 2.96 -5.55 -23.97
CA THR A 183 3.75 -4.35 -23.66
C THR A 183 4.13 -3.59 -24.91
N LYS A 184 4.59 -2.35 -24.76
CA LYS A 184 5.08 -1.53 -25.86
C LYS A 184 6.29 -2.13 -26.60
N GLU A 185 7.04 -3.03 -25.98
CA GLU A 185 8.14 -3.81 -26.58
C GLU A 185 7.67 -5.06 -27.34
N ASN A 186 6.35 -5.25 -27.51
CA ASN A 186 5.74 -6.44 -28.09
C ASN A 186 6.00 -7.71 -27.27
N VAL A 187 5.91 -7.65 -25.93
CA VAL A 187 5.91 -8.84 -25.06
C VAL A 187 4.48 -9.19 -24.68
N LEU A 188 4.01 -10.37 -25.07
CA LEU A 188 2.70 -10.89 -24.72
C LEU A 188 2.77 -11.59 -23.37
N THR A 189 1.85 -11.27 -22.47
CA THR A 189 1.62 -12.01 -21.23
C THR A 189 0.16 -12.43 -21.17
N VAL A 190 -0.08 -13.68 -20.79
CA VAL A 190 -1.42 -14.27 -20.67
C VAL A 190 -1.69 -14.58 -19.20
N TYR A 191 -2.91 -14.31 -18.74
CA TYR A 191 -3.34 -14.50 -17.35
C TYR A 191 -4.57 -15.39 -17.28
N GLY A 192 -4.57 -16.31 -16.31
CA GLY A 192 -5.64 -17.26 -16.06
C GLY A 192 -6.08 -18.01 -17.32
N LYS A 193 -5.12 -18.60 -18.04
CA LYS A 193 -5.39 -19.40 -19.25
C LYS A 193 -6.36 -20.56 -18.95
N ASP A 194 -6.26 -21.14 -17.76
CA ASP A 194 -7.02 -22.31 -17.33
C ASP A 194 -7.37 -22.24 -15.83
N GLY A 195 -8.08 -23.25 -15.31
CA GLY A 195 -8.43 -23.32 -13.89
C GLY A 195 -7.25 -23.46 -12.92
N ASN A 196 -6.06 -23.86 -13.39
CA ASN A 196 -4.87 -23.95 -12.54
C ASN A 196 -4.27 -22.57 -12.27
N SER A 197 -4.40 -21.65 -13.22
CA SER A 197 -3.88 -20.28 -13.14
C SER A 197 -4.93 -19.25 -12.69
N ARG A 198 -5.96 -19.68 -11.96
CA ARG A 198 -7.06 -18.84 -11.47
C ARG A 198 -7.35 -19.09 -9.99
N ILE A 199 -7.70 -18.03 -9.28
CA ILE A 199 -8.39 -18.09 -7.98
C ILE A 199 -9.87 -17.89 -8.28
N ALA A 200 -10.68 -18.93 -8.07
CA ALA A 200 -12.10 -18.94 -8.40
C ALA A 200 -12.90 -19.64 -7.29
N ASP A 201 -14.21 -19.38 -7.26
CA ASP A 201 -15.12 -20.03 -6.31
C ASP A 201 -15.08 -21.55 -6.53
N PRO A 202 -14.71 -22.35 -5.51
CA PRO A 202 -14.68 -23.81 -5.62
C PRO A 202 -16.02 -24.45 -5.95
N GLN A 203 -17.12 -23.73 -5.77
CA GLN A 203 -18.48 -24.19 -6.05
C GLN A 203 -19.02 -23.71 -7.41
N ASP A 204 -18.40 -22.68 -8.01
CA ASP A 204 -18.73 -22.18 -9.36
C ASP A 204 -17.47 -21.57 -10.00
N ASP A 205 -16.78 -22.34 -10.83
CA ASP A 205 -15.52 -21.97 -11.48
C ASP A 205 -15.61 -20.77 -12.44
N ARG A 206 -16.83 -20.35 -12.78
CA ARG A 206 -17.11 -19.12 -13.55
C ARG A 206 -16.93 -17.86 -12.72
N ARG A 207 -17.02 -17.95 -11.38
CA ARG A 207 -16.75 -16.84 -10.46
C ARG A 207 -15.25 -16.73 -10.20
N VAL A 208 -14.52 -16.22 -11.21
CA VAL A 208 -13.07 -16.02 -11.13
C VAL A 208 -12.77 -14.69 -10.44
N PHE A 209 -12.07 -14.75 -9.31
CA PHE A 209 -11.63 -13.58 -8.54
C PHE A 209 -10.32 -13.00 -9.08
N SER A 210 -9.35 -13.86 -9.41
CA SER A 210 -8.04 -13.46 -9.91
C SER A 210 -7.54 -14.39 -11.02
N TRP A 211 -6.99 -13.80 -12.09
CA TRP A 211 -6.31 -14.44 -13.20
C TRP A 211 -4.80 -14.24 -13.01
N LEU A 212 -4.10 -15.32 -12.66
CA LEU A 212 -2.65 -15.32 -12.39
C LEU A 212 -1.88 -15.46 -13.70
N ILE A 213 -0.68 -14.88 -13.80
CA ILE A 213 0.19 -15.07 -14.97
C ILE A 213 0.35 -16.55 -15.33
N SER A 214 0.10 -16.90 -16.59
CA SER A 214 0.20 -18.28 -17.08
C SER A 214 1.41 -18.45 -17.99
N GLU A 215 1.62 -17.50 -18.90
CA GLU A 215 2.73 -17.54 -19.85
C GLU A 215 3.13 -16.14 -20.31
N SER A 216 4.38 -16.01 -20.73
CA SER A 216 4.92 -14.80 -21.37
C SER A 216 5.75 -15.16 -22.59
N LEU A 217 5.61 -14.40 -23.68
CA LEU A 217 6.21 -14.67 -24.98
C LEU A 217 6.76 -13.39 -25.63
N ASP A 218 8.01 -13.44 -26.09
CA ASP A 218 8.61 -12.39 -26.91
C ASP A 218 8.39 -12.61 -28.43
N ASP A 219 8.81 -11.63 -29.23
CA ASP A 219 8.78 -11.66 -30.69
C ASP A 219 9.88 -12.53 -31.33
N ARG A 220 10.74 -13.16 -30.53
CA ARG A 220 11.87 -14.02 -30.95
C ARG A 220 11.62 -15.50 -30.69
N GLY A 221 10.47 -15.86 -30.13
CA GLY A 221 10.08 -17.23 -29.83
C GLY A 221 10.61 -17.76 -28.50
N ASN A 222 11.06 -16.88 -27.60
CA ASN A 222 11.32 -17.27 -26.21
C ASN A 222 10.01 -17.25 -25.42
N ALA A 223 9.84 -18.24 -24.55
CA ALA A 223 8.67 -18.37 -23.70
C ALA A 223 9.06 -18.58 -22.23
N ILE A 224 8.15 -18.17 -21.35
CA ILE A 224 8.15 -18.47 -19.92
C ILE A 224 6.76 -19.02 -19.58
N VAL A 225 6.69 -20.15 -18.88
CA VAL A 225 5.44 -20.79 -18.45
C VAL A 225 5.42 -20.94 -16.94
N TYR A 226 4.28 -20.61 -16.32
CA TYR A 226 4.05 -20.63 -14.88
C TYR A 226 3.07 -21.74 -14.53
N GLU A 227 3.48 -22.62 -13.61
CA GLU A 227 2.66 -23.72 -13.11
C GLU A 227 2.34 -23.49 -11.65
N TYR A 228 1.08 -23.71 -11.28
CA TYR A 228 0.57 -23.53 -9.93
C TYR A 228 0.18 -24.86 -9.30
N SER A 229 0.12 -24.88 -7.98
CA SER A 229 -0.53 -25.91 -7.18
C SER A 229 -1.74 -25.32 -6.48
N ALA A 230 -2.88 -25.99 -6.60
CA ALA A 230 -4.07 -25.65 -5.84
C ALA A 230 -3.88 -26.02 -4.36
N GLU A 231 -4.40 -25.18 -3.48
CA GLU A 231 -4.49 -25.50 -2.05
C GLU A 231 -5.27 -26.80 -1.84
N ASN A 232 -4.92 -27.56 -0.80
CA ASN A 232 -5.56 -28.83 -0.49
C ASN A 232 -5.49 -29.15 1.02
N SER A 233 -5.89 -30.37 1.39
CA SER A 233 -5.96 -30.85 2.79
C SER A 233 -4.71 -31.63 3.24
N ASP A 234 -3.64 -31.67 2.45
CA ASP A 234 -2.43 -32.37 2.85
C ASP A 234 -1.75 -31.67 4.03
N GLY A 235 -1.29 -32.45 5.02
CA GLY A 235 -0.66 -31.91 6.21
C GLY A 235 -1.60 -31.22 7.21
N VAL A 236 -2.89 -31.06 6.88
CA VAL A 236 -3.88 -30.36 7.72
C VAL A 236 -4.55 -31.31 8.72
N ASP A 237 -4.68 -30.89 9.97
CA ASP A 237 -5.48 -31.62 10.97
C ASP A 237 -6.98 -31.37 10.79
N LEU A 238 -7.61 -32.22 9.96
CA LEU A 238 -9.05 -32.15 9.69
C LEU A 238 -9.94 -32.53 10.89
N SER A 239 -9.36 -32.95 12.02
CA SER A 239 -10.11 -33.23 13.25
C SER A 239 -10.34 -32.00 14.13
N GLY A 240 -9.62 -30.89 13.86
CA GLY A 240 -9.83 -29.59 14.50
C GLY A 240 -11.26 -29.09 14.33
N VAL A 241 -11.82 -28.46 15.36
CA VAL A 241 -13.21 -28.00 15.33
C VAL A 241 -13.35 -26.83 14.36
N ASN A 242 -12.31 -26.00 14.25
CA ASN A 242 -12.23 -24.92 13.28
C ASN A 242 -12.27 -25.40 11.83
N GLU A 243 -11.84 -26.63 11.55
CA GLU A 243 -11.76 -27.20 10.20
C GLU A 243 -13.02 -27.97 9.76
N HIS A 244 -13.97 -28.19 10.67
CA HIS A 244 -15.14 -29.05 10.47
C HIS A 244 -15.95 -28.71 9.21
N ASN A 245 -16.23 -27.43 8.98
CA ASN A 245 -17.14 -26.97 7.93
C ASN A 245 -16.46 -26.64 6.59
N ARG A 246 -15.15 -26.83 6.49
CA ARG A 246 -14.39 -26.58 5.27
C ARG A 246 -14.14 -27.86 4.44
N GLY A 247 -14.82 -28.94 4.79
CA GLY A 247 -14.82 -30.22 4.07
C GLY A 247 -13.65 -31.15 4.43
N GLY A 248 -13.87 -32.44 4.19
CA GLY A 248 -12.92 -33.51 4.52
C GLY A 248 -11.83 -33.73 3.46
N ALA A 249 -11.08 -34.83 3.60
CA ALA A 249 -10.02 -35.20 2.68
C ALA A 249 -10.54 -35.33 1.24
N GLY A 250 -9.89 -34.63 0.30
CA GLY A 250 -10.29 -34.59 -1.11
C GLY A 250 -11.44 -33.62 -1.45
N SER A 251 -11.94 -32.85 -0.47
CA SER A 251 -12.88 -31.76 -0.72
C SER A 251 -12.23 -30.69 -1.61
N LEU A 252 -12.97 -30.21 -2.61
CA LEU A 252 -12.54 -29.10 -3.46
C LEU A 252 -12.76 -27.73 -2.80
N LEU A 253 -13.52 -27.64 -1.69
CA LEU A 253 -13.87 -26.37 -1.03
C LEU A 253 -12.66 -25.54 -0.61
N ARG A 254 -11.49 -26.15 -0.45
CA ARG A 254 -10.24 -25.48 -0.05
C ARG A 254 -9.38 -25.10 -1.24
N ASN A 255 -9.72 -25.56 -2.43
CA ASN A 255 -8.91 -25.43 -3.63
C ASN A 255 -9.11 -24.05 -4.30
N ALA A 256 -9.57 -23.02 -3.59
CA ALA A 256 -9.67 -21.67 -4.15
C ALA A 256 -8.27 -21.08 -4.39
N ASN A 257 -7.40 -21.17 -3.38
CA ASN A 257 -6.09 -20.54 -3.39
C ASN A 257 -5.09 -21.26 -4.33
N ARG A 258 -4.07 -20.52 -4.78
CA ARG A 258 -3.04 -21.00 -5.72
C ARG A 258 -1.65 -20.57 -5.26
N TYR A 259 -0.72 -21.50 -5.41
CA TYR A 259 0.69 -21.28 -5.11
C TYR A 259 1.52 -21.49 -6.36
N VAL A 260 2.35 -20.53 -6.74
CA VAL A 260 3.31 -20.75 -7.83
C VAL A 260 4.19 -21.92 -7.44
N LYS A 261 4.27 -22.92 -8.31
CA LYS A 261 5.00 -24.16 -8.06
C LYS A 261 6.24 -24.23 -8.93
N ARG A 262 6.11 -23.91 -10.22
CA ARG A 262 7.23 -23.94 -11.16
C ARG A 262 7.17 -22.82 -12.17
N ILE A 263 8.34 -22.41 -12.62
CA ILE A 263 8.49 -21.50 -13.76
C ILE A 263 9.52 -22.09 -14.71
N LYS A 264 9.09 -22.40 -15.93
CA LYS A 264 9.91 -23.00 -16.97
C LYS A 264 10.23 -21.96 -18.03
N TYR A 265 11.49 -21.87 -18.43
CA TYR A 265 11.93 -20.90 -19.45
C TYR A 265 13.20 -21.40 -20.17
N GLY A 266 13.59 -20.66 -21.21
CA GLY A 266 14.72 -21.06 -22.06
C GLY A 266 14.38 -22.29 -22.90
N ASN A 267 13.19 -22.32 -23.50
CA ASN A 267 12.76 -23.34 -24.46
C ASN A 267 13.86 -23.65 -25.51
N ARG A 268 14.12 -24.93 -25.79
CA ARG A 268 15.21 -25.35 -26.69
C ARG A 268 14.94 -25.01 -28.15
N ALA A 269 13.69 -25.18 -28.58
CA ALA A 269 13.21 -24.80 -29.92
C ALA A 269 12.35 -23.53 -29.84
N PRO A 270 12.43 -22.62 -30.84
CA PRO A 270 11.65 -21.38 -30.83
C PRO A 270 10.14 -21.67 -30.91
N MET A 271 9.36 -20.91 -30.14
CA MET A 271 7.88 -21.02 -30.08
C MET A 271 7.15 -20.27 -31.22
N LEU A 272 7.85 -19.97 -32.31
CA LEU A 272 7.27 -19.28 -33.45
C LEU A 272 6.49 -20.26 -34.33
N ASP A 273 5.45 -19.78 -34.99
CA ASP A 273 4.72 -20.54 -36.01
C ASP A 273 5.61 -20.77 -37.26
N PRO A 274 5.17 -21.59 -38.23
CA PRO A 274 5.93 -21.84 -39.47
C PRO A 274 6.23 -20.59 -40.32
N ASN A 275 5.52 -19.47 -40.09
CA ASN A 275 5.76 -18.20 -40.76
C ASN A 275 6.69 -17.28 -39.95
N GLY A 276 7.22 -17.75 -38.81
CA GLY A 276 8.08 -16.98 -37.93
C GLY A 276 7.35 -15.97 -37.05
N LYS A 277 6.04 -16.14 -36.84
CA LYS A 277 5.24 -15.25 -35.97
C LYS A 277 5.00 -15.87 -34.60
N ARG A 278 4.91 -15.02 -33.58
CA ARG A 278 4.51 -15.45 -32.24
C ARG A 278 3.05 -15.94 -32.27
N PRO A 279 2.71 -17.11 -31.71
CA PRO A 279 1.33 -17.55 -31.59
C PRO A 279 0.52 -16.65 -30.64
N ALA A 280 -0.79 -16.59 -30.83
CA ALA A 280 -1.67 -15.81 -29.97
C ALA A 280 -1.86 -16.43 -28.56
N LEU A 281 -1.68 -17.76 -28.45
CA LEU A 281 -1.69 -18.56 -27.23
C LEU A 281 -0.88 -19.84 -27.51
N LEU A 282 -0.14 -20.35 -26.53
CA LEU A 282 0.48 -21.67 -26.64
C LEU A 282 -0.57 -22.78 -26.42
N SER A 283 -0.54 -23.84 -27.24
CA SER A 283 -1.31 -25.05 -26.96
C SER A 283 -0.64 -25.88 -25.87
N ASP A 284 -1.42 -26.72 -25.17
CA ASP A 284 -0.87 -27.56 -24.10
C ASP A 284 0.12 -28.60 -24.67
N GLU A 285 -0.11 -29.07 -25.90
CA GLU A 285 0.82 -29.93 -26.63
C GLU A 285 2.15 -29.21 -26.92
N GLN A 286 2.10 -27.94 -27.33
CA GLN A 286 3.33 -27.15 -27.56
C GLN A 286 4.14 -27.01 -26.27
N VAL A 287 3.47 -26.77 -25.15
CA VAL A 287 4.14 -26.65 -23.85
C VAL A 287 4.71 -28.01 -23.38
N SER A 288 3.95 -29.10 -23.54
CA SER A 288 4.37 -30.44 -23.12
C SER A 288 5.50 -31.03 -23.95
N ASP A 289 5.52 -30.75 -25.25
CA ASP A 289 6.54 -31.26 -26.18
C ASP A 289 7.84 -30.42 -26.13
N THR A 290 7.82 -29.29 -25.41
CA THR A 290 8.98 -28.41 -25.29
C THR A 290 9.96 -28.91 -24.25
N GLU A 291 11.22 -29.02 -24.67
CA GLU A 291 12.36 -29.14 -23.76
C GLU A 291 12.73 -27.77 -23.18
N TRP A 292 12.66 -27.66 -21.86
CA TRP A 292 12.99 -26.44 -21.11
C TRP A 292 14.38 -26.56 -20.50
N LEU A 293 15.25 -25.57 -20.75
CA LEU A 293 16.63 -25.61 -20.24
C LEU A 293 16.73 -25.16 -18.77
N PHE A 294 15.77 -24.37 -18.31
CA PHE A 294 15.77 -23.76 -17.00
C PHE A 294 14.42 -23.94 -16.30
N GLU A 295 14.45 -24.36 -15.04
CA GLU A 295 13.27 -24.53 -14.20
C GLU A 295 13.52 -23.90 -12.82
N VAL A 296 12.62 -23.00 -12.41
CA VAL A 296 12.55 -22.48 -11.04
C VAL A 296 11.47 -23.28 -10.31
N VAL A 297 11.80 -23.87 -9.17
CA VAL A 297 10.87 -24.65 -8.34
C VAL A 297 10.68 -23.96 -7.00
N PHE A 298 9.43 -23.71 -6.64
CA PHE A 298 9.05 -23.22 -5.32
C PHE A 298 8.75 -24.43 -4.43
N ASP A 299 9.55 -24.60 -3.39
CA ASP A 299 9.45 -25.67 -2.41
C ASP A 299 8.72 -25.15 -1.17
N TYR A 300 7.59 -25.77 -0.85
CA TYR A 300 6.74 -25.48 0.31
C TYR A 300 6.99 -26.47 1.45
N GLY A 301 8.01 -27.35 1.32
CA GLY A 301 8.40 -28.35 2.32
C GLY A 301 8.03 -29.79 1.95
N GLU A 302 7.50 -30.03 0.76
CA GLU A 302 7.05 -31.33 0.26
C GLU A 302 8.17 -32.21 -0.33
N GLY A 303 9.39 -32.13 0.21
CA GLY A 303 10.44 -33.12 -0.07
C GLY A 303 11.31 -32.87 -1.31
N HIS A 304 11.24 -31.70 -1.94
CA HIS A 304 12.15 -31.33 -3.05
C HIS A 304 13.62 -31.27 -2.64
N TYR A 305 13.87 -30.96 -1.37
CA TYR A 305 15.20 -30.69 -0.83
C TYR A 305 15.39 -31.43 0.50
N HIS A 306 16.50 -32.14 0.62
CA HIS A 306 16.92 -32.75 1.87
C HIS A 306 18.40 -32.49 2.13
N GLN A 307 18.69 -31.87 3.27
CA GLN A 307 20.05 -31.63 3.72
C GLN A 307 20.57 -32.86 4.47
N LEU A 308 21.75 -33.33 4.08
CA LEU A 308 22.45 -34.41 4.74
C LEU A 308 23.25 -33.88 5.94
N ALA A 309 23.57 -34.77 6.88
CA ALA A 309 24.45 -34.44 8.00
C ALA A 309 25.81 -33.93 7.50
N GLU A 310 26.37 -32.96 8.23
CA GLU A 310 27.71 -32.45 7.98
C GLU A 310 28.73 -33.58 7.99
N ASP A 311 29.69 -33.52 7.07
CA ASP A 311 30.82 -34.43 7.10
C ASP A 311 31.89 -34.01 8.11
N ALA A 312 32.98 -34.78 8.21
CA ALA A 312 34.07 -34.49 9.14
C ALA A 312 34.76 -33.13 8.89
N ASP A 313 34.62 -32.56 7.69
CA ASP A 313 35.18 -31.28 7.28
C ASP A 313 34.15 -30.13 7.40
N LYS A 314 32.99 -30.37 8.03
CA LYS A 314 31.86 -29.44 8.13
C LYS A 314 31.29 -29.01 6.78
N ARG A 315 31.42 -29.86 5.76
CA ARG A 315 30.80 -29.63 4.46
C ARG A 315 29.35 -30.09 4.51
N ILE A 316 28.48 -29.28 3.94
CA ILE A 316 27.06 -29.55 3.83
C ILE A 316 26.78 -30.13 2.45
N PHE A 317 26.18 -31.31 2.42
CA PHE A 317 25.73 -31.96 1.19
C PHE A 317 24.21 -32.01 1.15
N VAL A 318 23.65 -31.93 -0.05
CA VAL A 318 22.20 -31.92 -0.25
C VAL A 318 21.79 -32.91 -1.33
N GLY A 319 20.61 -33.48 -1.17
CA GLY A 319 19.86 -34.12 -2.25
C GLY A 319 18.70 -33.21 -2.65
N ALA A 320 18.56 -32.96 -3.95
CA ALA A 320 17.45 -32.16 -4.48
C ALA A 320 16.94 -32.75 -5.79
N LYS A 321 15.64 -32.61 -6.05
CA LYS A 321 15.00 -33.03 -7.30
C LYS A 321 13.94 -32.02 -7.72
N SER A 322 13.75 -31.88 -9.03
CA SER A 322 12.66 -31.06 -9.59
C SER A 322 11.29 -31.60 -9.21
N ASN A 323 11.18 -32.91 -8.96
CA ASN A 323 9.97 -33.61 -8.56
C ASN A 323 10.20 -34.39 -7.26
N PRO A 324 9.32 -34.25 -6.24
CA PRO A 324 9.42 -34.98 -4.99
C PRO A 324 8.93 -36.43 -5.17
N ALA A 325 9.10 -37.27 -4.15
CA ALA A 325 8.64 -38.65 -4.22
C ALA A 325 7.11 -38.73 -4.10
N PRO A 326 6.45 -39.73 -4.72
CA PRO A 326 5.01 -39.91 -4.57
C PRO A 326 4.62 -40.11 -3.09
N GLY A 327 3.72 -39.26 -2.59
CA GLY A 327 3.19 -39.32 -1.22
C GLY A 327 3.79 -38.30 -0.25
N ASP A 328 4.82 -37.55 -0.65
CA ASP A 328 5.28 -36.39 0.13
C ASP A 328 4.18 -35.32 0.19
N LYS A 329 3.93 -34.80 1.39
CA LYS A 329 2.91 -33.80 1.66
C LYS A 329 3.57 -32.50 2.08
N TRP A 330 3.10 -31.38 1.55
CA TRP A 330 3.49 -30.08 2.08
C TRP A 330 2.91 -29.90 3.51
N PRO A 331 3.71 -29.34 4.45
CA PRO A 331 3.26 -29.07 5.80
C PRO A 331 2.21 -27.94 5.85
N GLU A 332 1.44 -27.93 6.94
CA GLU A 332 0.59 -26.81 7.33
C GLU A 332 1.42 -25.79 8.13
N ARG A 333 1.21 -24.49 7.88
CA ARG A 333 1.75 -23.39 8.70
C ARG A 333 1.06 -23.32 10.07
N GLN A 334 1.66 -22.65 11.06
CA GLN A 334 1.05 -22.51 12.39
C GLN A 334 -0.10 -21.49 12.45
N ASP A 335 -0.10 -20.49 11.58
CA ASP A 335 -1.12 -19.44 11.42
C ASP A 335 -1.91 -19.58 10.10
N PRO A 336 -2.69 -20.65 9.86
CA PRO A 336 -3.56 -20.69 8.69
C PRO A 336 -4.58 -19.56 8.72
N PHE A 337 -4.79 -18.85 7.61
CA PHE A 337 -5.74 -17.74 7.58
C PHE A 337 -6.62 -17.79 6.35
N SER A 338 -7.75 -17.08 6.42
CA SER A 338 -8.73 -16.97 5.36
C SER A 338 -8.94 -15.50 5.01
N THR A 339 -9.20 -15.23 3.74
CA THR A 339 -9.83 -13.97 3.32
C THR A 339 -11.12 -14.27 2.58
N TYR A 340 -12.13 -13.43 2.78
CA TYR A 340 -13.47 -13.56 2.21
C TYR A 340 -13.81 -12.40 1.27
N ARG A 341 -12.86 -11.50 0.98
CA ARG A 341 -13.06 -10.39 0.02
C ARG A 341 -13.37 -10.85 -1.41
N ALA A 342 -13.13 -12.12 -1.74
CA ALA A 342 -13.59 -12.71 -3.00
C ALA A 342 -15.10 -13.03 -3.01
N GLY A 343 -15.82 -12.87 -1.89
CA GLY A 343 -17.20 -13.34 -1.72
C GLY A 343 -17.32 -14.87 -1.62
N PHE A 344 -16.19 -15.54 -1.32
CA PHE A 344 -16.02 -16.95 -0.95
C PHE A 344 -14.67 -17.08 -0.23
N GLU A 345 -14.44 -18.20 0.46
CA GLU A 345 -13.22 -18.41 1.24
C GLU A 345 -11.98 -18.67 0.36
N VAL A 346 -10.95 -17.84 0.51
CA VAL A 346 -9.59 -18.12 0.02
C VAL A 346 -8.70 -18.43 1.21
N ARG A 347 -8.43 -19.73 1.42
CA ARG A 347 -7.69 -20.26 2.57
C ARG A 347 -6.19 -20.41 2.24
N THR A 348 -5.32 -20.08 3.20
CA THR A 348 -3.86 -20.20 3.05
C THR A 348 -3.28 -21.12 4.13
N TYR A 349 -2.78 -22.30 3.74
CA TYR A 349 -2.08 -23.25 4.65
C TYR A 349 -0.57 -23.29 4.46
N ARG A 350 -0.01 -22.71 3.38
CA ARG A 350 1.36 -23.01 2.94
C ARG A 350 2.31 -21.85 3.13
N LEU A 351 3.57 -22.20 3.36
CA LEU A 351 4.71 -21.29 3.39
C LEU A 351 5.76 -21.78 2.41
N CYS A 352 6.21 -20.91 1.51
CA CYS A 352 7.33 -21.22 0.62
C CYS A 352 8.61 -21.24 1.46
N ARG A 353 9.26 -22.40 1.55
CA ARG A 353 10.49 -22.61 2.32
C ARG A 353 11.72 -22.26 1.51
N ARG A 354 11.70 -22.54 0.20
CA ARG A 354 12.84 -22.34 -0.70
C ARG A 354 12.40 -22.08 -2.14
N VAL A 355 13.23 -21.36 -2.87
CA VAL A 355 13.18 -21.24 -4.33
C VAL A 355 14.44 -21.87 -4.90
N LEU A 356 14.28 -22.91 -5.71
CA LEU A 356 15.34 -23.74 -6.26
C LEU A 356 15.50 -23.45 -7.76
N MET A 357 16.72 -23.29 -8.24
CA MET A 357 17.03 -23.07 -9.65
C MET A 357 17.69 -24.32 -10.23
N PHE A 358 17.02 -25.00 -11.16
CA PHE A 358 17.49 -26.19 -11.86
C PHE A 358 17.87 -25.90 -13.31
N HIS A 359 18.96 -26.53 -13.76
CA HIS A 359 19.43 -26.52 -15.15
C HIS A 359 19.31 -27.92 -15.74
N HIS A 360 18.77 -28.01 -16.97
CA HIS A 360 18.52 -29.28 -17.67
C HIS A 360 19.45 -29.43 -18.89
N PHE A 361 20.71 -29.72 -18.61
CA PHE A 361 21.75 -30.02 -19.62
C PHE A 361 22.41 -31.38 -19.30
N PRO A 362 21.69 -32.50 -19.46
CA PRO A 362 22.16 -33.80 -18.97
C PRO A 362 23.47 -34.26 -19.60
N ASP A 363 23.69 -33.94 -20.88
CA ASP A 363 24.91 -34.28 -21.61
C ASP A 363 26.15 -33.54 -21.08
N GLU A 364 25.99 -32.26 -20.70
CA GLU A 364 27.06 -31.39 -20.22
C GLU A 364 27.27 -31.46 -18.70
N LEU A 365 26.20 -31.64 -17.93
CA LEU A 365 26.19 -31.58 -16.46
C LEU A 365 26.11 -32.97 -15.78
N GLY A 366 25.84 -34.03 -16.55
CA GLY A 366 25.84 -35.42 -16.07
C GLY A 366 24.64 -35.82 -15.20
N THR A 367 23.61 -34.98 -15.12
CA THR A 367 22.33 -35.26 -14.43
C THR A 367 21.19 -34.49 -15.10
N GLU A 368 19.98 -35.04 -15.07
CA GLU A 368 18.77 -34.41 -15.61
C GLU A 368 18.37 -33.16 -14.81
N ASP A 369 18.44 -33.24 -13.47
CA ASP A 369 18.10 -32.16 -12.55
C ASP A 369 19.38 -31.61 -11.89
N TYR A 370 20.06 -30.65 -12.51
CA TYR A 370 21.22 -30.01 -11.87
C TYR A 370 20.78 -28.79 -11.07
N LEU A 371 20.74 -28.89 -9.73
CA LEU A 371 20.51 -27.74 -8.85
C LEU A 371 21.73 -26.81 -8.92
N VAL A 372 21.54 -25.55 -9.32
CA VAL A 372 22.63 -24.56 -9.40
C VAL A 372 22.63 -23.58 -8.25
N ARG A 373 21.45 -23.07 -7.86
CA ARG A 373 21.29 -22.04 -6.82
C ARG A 373 19.98 -22.23 -6.07
N SER A 374 19.90 -21.66 -4.88
CA SER A 374 18.64 -21.51 -4.15
C SER A 374 18.59 -20.20 -3.37
N THR A 375 17.37 -19.73 -3.12
CA THR A 375 17.05 -18.76 -2.08
C THR A 375 16.23 -19.50 -1.00
N GLU A 376 16.67 -19.46 0.25
CA GLU A 376 16.05 -20.17 1.37
C GLU A 376 15.52 -19.17 2.39
N PHE A 377 14.38 -19.49 3.01
CA PHE A 377 13.71 -18.63 3.99
C PHE A 377 13.61 -19.37 5.33
N GLU A 378 14.05 -18.71 6.39
CA GLU A 378 13.82 -19.14 7.76
C GLU A 378 12.70 -18.31 8.36
N PHE A 379 11.86 -18.95 9.17
CA PHE A 379 10.64 -18.35 9.70
C PHE A 379 10.59 -18.42 11.23
N ASP A 380 10.04 -17.37 11.85
CA ASP A 380 9.46 -17.43 13.19
C ASP A 380 7.96 -17.68 13.02
N GLU A 381 7.53 -18.92 13.22
CA GLU A 381 6.14 -19.36 13.08
C GLU A 381 5.44 -19.34 14.43
N THR A 382 4.31 -18.64 14.50
CA THR A 382 3.42 -18.63 15.66
C THR A 382 1.99 -18.89 15.21
N PRO A 383 1.06 -19.24 16.12
CA PRO A 383 -0.37 -19.36 15.78
C PRO A 383 -1.06 -18.04 15.38
N ILE A 384 -0.43 -16.88 15.61
CA ILE A 384 -1.00 -15.56 15.32
C ILE A 384 -0.50 -15.06 13.96
N ALA A 385 0.81 -15.02 13.78
CA ALA A 385 1.46 -14.61 12.55
C ALA A 385 2.84 -15.25 12.38
N THR A 386 3.24 -15.44 11.12
CA THR A 386 4.56 -15.97 10.74
C THR A 386 5.42 -14.88 10.08
N PHE A 387 6.70 -14.81 10.43
CA PHE A 387 7.65 -13.80 9.94
C PHE A 387 8.90 -14.45 9.33
N ILE A 388 9.43 -13.90 8.22
CA ILE A 388 10.75 -14.29 7.71
C ILE A 388 11.83 -13.68 8.61
N THR A 389 12.64 -14.50 9.25
CA THR A 389 13.75 -14.05 10.11
C THR A 389 15.09 -14.04 9.39
N SER A 390 15.24 -14.81 8.31
CA SER A 390 16.48 -14.88 7.53
C SER A 390 16.23 -15.30 6.09
N VAL A 391 16.97 -14.68 5.16
CA VAL A 391 17.06 -15.10 3.75
C VAL A 391 18.51 -15.47 3.40
N ILE A 392 18.69 -16.65 2.82
CA ILE A 392 20.00 -17.22 2.50
C ILE A 392 20.06 -17.57 1.01
N GLN A 393 21.06 -17.05 0.30
CA GLN A 393 21.38 -17.54 -1.05
C GLN A 393 22.50 -18.57 -1.03
N SER A 394 22.26 -19.71 -1.67
CA SER A 394 23.19 -20.83 -1.75
C SER A 394 23.50 -21.20 -3.19
N GLY A 395 24.73 -21.67 -3.44
CA GLY A 395 25.18 -22.27 -4.69
C GLY A 395 25.57 -23.73 -4.49
N TYR A 396 25.44 -24.53 -5.54
CA TYR A 396 25.59 -25.99 -5.48
C TYR A 396 26.54 -26.51 -6.55
N ALA A 397 27.37 -27.49 -6.17
CA ALA A 397 28.26 -28.20 -7.08
C ALA A 397 28.08 -29.72 -6.91
N LEU A 398 27.76 -30.43 -8.00
CA LEU A 398 27.61 -31.87 -7.98
C LEU A 398 28.98 -32.55 -7.86
N GLU A 399 29.15 -33.40 -6.85
CA GLU A 399 30.39 -34.15 -6.60
C GLU A 399 30.31 -35.56 -7.20
N THR A 400 31.46 -36.20 -7.38
CA THR A 400 31.59 -37.55 -7.98
C THR A 400 30.82 -38.66 -7.24
N ASN A 401 30.43 -38.41 -5.98
CA ASN A 401 29.60 -39.32 -5.18
C ASN A 401 28.09 -39.17 -5.42
N GLY A 402 27.67 -38.31 -6.36
CA GLY A 402 26.28 -38.04 -6.72
C GLY A 402 25.55 -37.10 -5.75
N LYS A 403 26.26 -36.42 -4.84
CA LYS A 403 25.70 -35.45 -3.89
C LYS A 403 26.12 -34.04 -4.26
N SER A 404 25.26 -33.06 -4.01
CA SER A 404 25.58 -31.65 -4.27
C SER A 404 26.18 -31.00 -3.04
N LEU A 405 27.40 -30.47 -3.15
CA LEU A 405 28.04 -29.65 -2.14
C LEU A 405 27.38 -28.26 -2.11
N LYS A 406 26.92 -27.83 -0.94
CA LYS A 406 26.30 -26.53 -0.71
C LYS A 406 27.35 -25.51 -0.22
N LYS A 407 27.31 -24.29 -0.77
CA LYS A 407 27.99 -23.12 -0.20
C LYS A 407 27.04 -21.93 -0.18
N SER A 408 27.03 -21.18 0.92
CA SER A 408 26.06 -20.10 1.14
C SER A 408 26.77 -18.75 1.29
N LEU A 409 26.11 -17.69 0.84
CA LEU A 409 26.43 -16.32 1.25
C LEU A 409 25.96 -16.11 2.71
N PRO A 410 26.50 -15.09 3.41
CA PRO A 410 25.98 -14.72 4.73
C PRO A 410 24.46 -14.43 4.67
N PRO A 411 23.70 -14.82 5.71
CA PRO A 411 22.26 -14.59 5.78
C PRO A 411 21.97 -13.09 5.88
N VAL A 412 20.88 -12.65 5.24
CA VAL A 412 20.25 -11.38 5.58
C VAL A 412 19.18 -11.65 6.63
N GLU A 413 19.36 -11.13 7.83
CA GLU A 413 18.50 -11.37 8.99
C GLU A 413 17.58 -10.18 9.26
N PHE A 414 16.38 -10.46 9.79
CA PHE A 414 15.34 -9.47 10.09
C PHE A 414 14.86 -9.58 11.53
N LYS A 415 14.43 -8.45 12.09
CA LYS A 415 13.64 -8.44 13.33
C LYS A 415 12.41 -7.56 13.19
N TYR A 416 11.38 -7.93 13.93
CA TYR A 416 10.09 -7.28 13.95
C TYR A 416 9.75 -6.75 15.34
N SER A 417 9.00 -5.66 15.42
CA SER A 417 8.39 -5.20 16.66
C SER A 417 7.43 -6.25 17.22
N LYS A 418 7.33 -6.34 18.54
CA LYS A 418 6.54 -7.36 19.24
C LYS A 418 5.40 -6.70 20.01
N ALA A 419 4.31 -7.44 20.16
CA ALA A 419 3.20 -7.05 21.01
C ALA A 419 3.58 -7.22 22.49
N GLU A 420 4.05 -6.15 23.11
CA GLU A 420 4.42 -6.14 24.52
C GLU A 420 3.38 -5.39 25.36
N ILE A 421 2.46 -6.15 25.94
CA ILE A 421 1.46 -5.59 26.87
C ILE A 421 2.13 -5.01 28.10
N GLN A 422 2.04 -3.69 28.28
CA GLN A 422 2.63 -3.01 29.42
C GLN A 422 1.95 -3.45 30.71
N SER A 423 2.73 -3.46 31.79
CA SER A 423 2.27 -3.82 33.13
C SER A 423 2.13 -2.60 34.06
N GLU A 424 2.28 -1.38 33.53
CA GLU A 424 2.18 -0.17 34.33
C GLU A 424 0.82 0.52 34.17
N VAL A 425 0.23 0.94 35.29
CA VAL A 425 -1.00 1.75 35.28
C VAL A 425 -0.64 3.21 35.25
N GLY A 426 -0.87 3.82 34.09
CA GLY A 426 -0.77 5.25 33.87
C GLY A 426 -1.91 6.02 34.52
N LYS A 427 -1.66 7.32 34.71
CA LYS A 427 -2.64 8.28 35.23
C LYS A 427 -2.64 9.49 34.31
N ILE A 428 -3.83 9.99 34.04
CA ILE A 428 -4.01 11.26 33.36
C ILE A 428 -3.69 12.38 34.36
N ASP A 429 -3.01 13.42 33.89
CA ASP A 429 -2.66 14.57 34.72
C ASP A 429 -3.89 15.36 35.15
N GLY A 430 -3.74 16.18 36.19
CA GLY A 430 -4.86 16.90 36.79
C GLY A 430 -5.47 17.98 35.89
N GLU A 431 -4.68 18.62 35.03
CA GLU A 431 -5.15 19.68 34.12
C GLU A 431 -6.01 19.05 33.00
N SER A 432 -5.53 17.93 32.47
CA SER A 432 -6.27 17.11 31.50
C SER A 432 -7.58 16.54 32.06
N LEU A 433 -7.73 16.39 33.38
CA LEU A 433 -8.97 15.95 34.02
C LEU A 433 -9.91 17.09 34.40
N GLU A 434 -9.49 18.34 34.24
CA GLU A 434 -10.33 19.49 34.59
C GLU A 434 -11.61 19.52 33.74
N ASN A 435 -12.75 19.69 34.41
CA ASN A 435 -14.10 19.70 33.84
C ASN A 435 -14.55 18.37 33.20
N LEU A 436 -13.80 17.28 33.38
CA LEU A 436 -14.27 15.92 33.12
C LEU A 436 -14.93 15.34 34.39
N PRO A 437 -16.03 14.59 34.28
CA PRO A 437 -16.77 14.06 35.42
C PRO A 437 -16.03 12.89 36.05
N TYR A 438 -16.55 12.47 37.20
CA TYR A 438 -16.29 11.15 37.74
C TYR A 438 -17.10 10.12 36.93
N GLY A 439 -16.47 9.41 35.99
CA GLY A 439 -17.08 8.33 35.20
C GLY A 439 -17.48 8.72 33.77
N LEU A 440 -16.77 8.14 32.78
CA LEU A 440 -17.09 8.19 31.36
C LEU A 440 -17.84 6.89 30.99
N ASP A 441 -19.14 6.84 31.27
CA ASP A 441 -19.97 5.65 31.06
C ASP A 441 -20.54 5.52 29.64
N GLY A 442 -20.16 6.42 28.72
CA GLY A 442 -20.65 6.45 27.35
C GLY A 442 -22.04 7.08 27.18
N THR A 443 -22.73 7.46 28.27
CA THR A 443 -24.09 8.03 28.18
C THR A 443 -24.08 9.55 28.08
N LYS A 444 -23.31 10.23 28.92
CA LYS A 444 -23.18 11.70 28.92
C LYS A 444 -21.88 12.21 28.33
N TYR A 445 -20.89 11.33 28.24
CA TYR A 445 -19.55 11.63 27.75
C TYR A 445 -19.13 10.51 26.81
N GLN A 446 -18.81 10.88 25.58
CA GLN A 446 -18.48 9.94 24.51
C GLN A 446 -17.07 10.22 24.03
N TRP A 447 -16.30 9.14 23.83
CA TRP A 447 -15.05 9.20 23.10
C TRP A 447 -15.40 9.33 21.63
N VAL A 448 -15.00 10.43 21.00
CA VAL A 448 -15.32 10.71 19.61
C VAL A 448 -14.20 11.52 18.96
N ASP A 449 -13.85 11.16 17.75
CA ASP A 449 -13.04 12.02 16.89
C ASP A 449 -13.98 12.97 16.15
N LEU A 450 -14.34 14.07 16.82
CA LEU A 450 -15.37 14.99 16.33
C LEU A 450 -14.97 15.73 15.05
N ASP A 451 -13.67 15.89 14.82
CA ASP A 451 -13.11 16.74 13.78
C ASP A 451 -12.30 15.96 12.73
N GLY A 452 -12.34 14.62 12.77
CA GLY A 452 -11.65 13.73 11.84
C GLY A 452 -10.12 13.86 11.89
N GLU A 453 -9.55 13.98 13.10
CA GLU A 453 -8.12 14.23 13.33
C GLU A 453 -7.27 12.95 13.51
N GLY A 454 -7.90 11.78 13.48
CA GLY A 454 -7.30 10.48 13.76
C GLY A 454 -7.08 10.23 15.25
N ILE A 455 -7.67 11.03 16.13
CA ILE A 455 -7.55 10.91 17.59
C ILE A 455 -8.85 11.33 18.29
N SER A 456 -9.34 10.48 19.20
CA SER A 456 -10.61 10.75 19.89
C SER A 456 -10.45 11.70 21.07
N GLY A 457 -11.24 12.78 21.07
CA GLY A 457 -11.47 13.62 22.25
C GLY A 457 -12.66 13.15 23.08
N VAL A 458 -13.15 14.03 23.95
CA VAL A 458 -14.34 13.77 24.77
C VAL A 458 -15.44 14.78 24.46
N LEU A 459 -16.57 14.30 23.93
CA LEU A 459 -17.78 15.09 23.69
C LEU A 459 -18.79 14.91 24.84
N THR A 460 -19.41 16.00 25.27
CA THR A 460 -20.48 15.99 26.27
C THR A 460 -21.54 17.05 26.00
N GLU A 461 -22.74 16.82 26.50
CA GLU A 461 -23.84 17.78 26.49
C GLU A 461 -24.21 18.22 27.90
N GLN A 462 -24.21 19.53 28.13
CA GLN A 462 -24.59 20.14 29.41
C GLN A 462 -25.43 21.39 29.17
N ALA A 463 -26.58 21.49 29.85
CA ALA A 463 -27.48 22.65 29.76
C ALA A 463 -27.80 23.07 28.31
N ASP A 464 -28.13 22.08 27.47
CA ASP A 464 -28.46 22.20 26.04
C ASP A 464 -27.32 22.70 25.13
N ALA A 465 -26.09 22.79 25.62
CA ALA A 465 -24.89 23.10 24.85
C ALA A 465 -23.96 21.88 24.75
N TRP A 466 -23.28 21.75 23.61
CA TRP A 466 -22.23 20.75 23.41
C TRP A 466 -20.88 21.31 23.79
N PHE A 467 -20.11 20.51 24.50
CA PHE A 467 -18.75 20.81 24.91
C PHE A 467 -17.84 19.69 24.43
N TYR A 468 -16.73 20.08 23.82
CA TYR A 468 -15.72 19.16 23.33
C TYR A 468 -14.40 19.43 24.03
N LYS A 469 -13.73 18.37 24.45
CA LYS A 469 -12.38 18.44 25.02
C LYS A 469 -11.44 17.75 24.04
N PRO A 470 -10.69 18.51 23.21
CA PRO A 470 -9.84 17.93 22.18
C PRO A 470 -8.65 17.19 22.79
N ALA A 471 -8.25 16.09 22.16
CA ALA A 471 -7.03 15.38 22.53
C ALA A 471 -5.81 16.12 21.96
N LEU A 472 -4.77 16.31 22.79
CA LEU A 472 -3.51 16.96 22.41
C LEU A 472 -2.38 15.95 22.17
N GLY A 473 -2.72 14.65 22.13
CA GLY A 473 -1.77 13.55 22.10
C GLY A 473 -1.02 13.37 23.43
N GLY A 474 -0.31 12.25 23.55
CA GLY A 474 0.47 11.98 24.76
C GLY A 474 -0.39 11.70 26.01
N GLY A 475 -1.68 11.38 25.85
CA GLY A 475 -2.64 11.24 26.95
C GLY A 475 -3.08 12.56 27.59
N ARG A 476 -2.86 13.69 26.90
CA ARG A 476 -3.24 15.03 27.37
C ARG A 476 -4.48 15.55 26.64
N PHE A 477 -5.27 16.37 27.33
CA PHE A 477 -6.45 17.02 26.78
C PHE A 477 -6.37 18.54 26.88
N GLY A 478 -6.95 19.21 25.89
CA GLY A 478 -7.07 20.66 25.87
C GLY A 478 -8.08 21.20 26.89
N PRO A 479 -8.22 22.54 26.96
CA PRO A 479 -9.33 23.15 27.68
C PRO A 479 -10.67 22.65 27.11
N VAL A 480 -11.72 22.69 27.92
CA VAL A 480 -13.07 22.42 27.41
C VAL A 480 -13.49 23.57 26.52
N GLU A 481 -13.88 23.25 25.29
CA GLU A 481 -14.33 24.20 24.29
C GLU A 481 -15.83 24.03 24.07
N THR A 482 -16.54 25.13 23.88
CA THR A 482 -17.94 25.07 23.46
C THR A 482 -17.98 24.79 21.97
N VAL A 483 -18.72 23.76 21.56
CA VAL A 483 -19.00 23.52 20.14
C VAL A 483 -19.92 24.65 19.68
N ALA A 484 -19.34 25.62 18.97
CA ALA A 484 -19.94 26.94 18.74
C ALA A 484 -21.29 26.88 18.02
N LEU A 485 -21.47 25.87 17.17
CA LEU A 485 -22.69 25.61 16.41
C LEU A 485 -23.21 24.23 16.81
N LYS A 486 -24.36 24.20 17.48
CA LYS A 486 -25.12 22.99 17.76
C LYS A 486 -26.31 22.93 16.79
N PRO A 487 -26.45 21.88 15.97
CA PRO A 487 -27.61 21.73 15.10
C PRO A 487 -28.92 21.76 15.88
N SER A 488 -29.96 22.38 15.32
CA SER A 488 -31.20 22.70 16.06
C SER A 488 -31.98 21.48 16.57
N ILE A 489 -31.76 20.31 15.96
CA ILE A 489 -32.37 19.03 16.33
C ILE A 489 -31.46 18.14 17.19
N ALA A 490 -30.24 18.59 17.51
CA ALA A 490 -29.24 17.79 18.20
C ALA A 490 -29.62 17.54 19.67
N ASP A 491 -29.77 16.27 20.03
CA ASP A 491 -29.93 15.79 21.40
C ASP A 491 -29.14 14.48 21.51
N LEU A 492 -28.02 14.45 22.25
CA LEU A 492 -27.19 13.25 22.38
C LEU A 492 -27.93 12.11 23.12
N GLY A 493 -29.04 12.40 23.82
CA GLY A 493 -29.95 11.41 24.39
C GLY A 493 -31.21 11.17 23.55
N GLY A 494 -31.41 11.93 22.48
CA GLY A 494 -32.48 11.83 21.51
C GLY A 494 -32.15 10.82 20.42
N GLY A 495 -33.08 10.51 19.52
CA GLY A 495 -32.88 9.48 18.47
C GLY A 495 -31.85 9.82 17.39
N GLN A 496 -30.99 10.83 17.61
CA GLN A 496 -29.91 11.25 16.74
C GLN A 496 -28.63 10.45 17.01
N GLN A 497 -27.81 10.26 15.99
CA GLN A 497 -26.56 9.49 16.07
C GLN A 497 -25.45 10.23 15.35
N LEU A 498 -24.23 10.16 15.89
CA LEU A 498 -23.02 10.54 15.16
C LEU A 498 -22.54 9.32 14.39
N MET A 499 -22.42 9.44 13.07
CA MET A 499 -21.89 8.39 12.21
C MET A 499 -21.22 9.00 10.97
N ASP A 500 -20.26 8.30 10.42
CA ASP A 500 -19.67 8.62 9.13
C ASP A 500 -20.56 8.02 8.03
N LEU A 501 -21.40 8.84 7.38
CA LEU A 501 -22.24 8.38 6.26
C LEU A 501 -21.42 8.28 4.97
N ALA A 502 -20.54 9.26 4.74
CA ALA A 502 -19.77 9.41 3.50
C ALA A 502 -18.54 8.48 3.42
N GLY A 503 -18.21 7.75 4.48
CA GLY A 503 -17.04 6.88 4.55
C GLY A 503 -15.71 7.65 4.47
N ASP A 504 -15.73 8.96 4.71
CA ASP A 504 -14.59 9.87 4.61
C ASP A 504 -13.93 10.15 5.97
N GLY A 505 -14.48 9.55 7.02
CA GLY A 505 -14.03 9.68 8.40
C GLY A 505 -14.44 10.99 9.08
N GLN A 506 -15.22 11.84 8.42
CA GLN A 506 -15.92 12.94 9.06
C GLN A 506 -17.24 12.42 9.63
N LEU A 507 -17.66 13.00 10.77
CA LEU A 507 -18.88 12.55 11.45
C LEU A 507 -20.07 13.41 11.07
N ASP A 508 -21.15 12.77 10.68
CA ASP A 508 -22.44 13.37 10.44
C ASP A 508 -23.33 13.24 11.66
N LEU A 509 -24.10 14.29 11.96
CA LEU A 509 -25.19 14.21 12.93
C LEU A 509 -26.47 13.79 12.21
N VAL A 510 -26.84 12.53 12.37
CA VAL A 510 -27.90 11.88 11.61
C VAL A 510 -29.18 11.71 12.43
N GLN A 511 -30.31 12.00 11.80
CA GLN A 511 -31.65 11.70 12.31
C GLN A 511 -32.40 10.82 11.30
N PHE A 512 -32.68 9.56 11.67
CA PHE A 512 -33.49 8.66 10.83
C PHE A 512 -34.99 8.73 11.12
N ALA A 513 -35.37 9.04 12.36
CA ALA A 513 -36.76 8.99 12.80
C ALA A 513 -37.56 10.26 12.43
N PRO A 514 -38.86 10.13 12.07
CA PRO A 514 -39.75 11.27 11.78
C PRO A 514 -39.80 12.32 12.92
N PRO A 515 -40.16 13.60 12.65
CA PRO A 515 -40.87 14.10 11.47
C PRO A 515 -40.01 14.55 10.28
N VAL A 516 -38.70 14.73 10.46
CA VAL A 516 -37.76 15.06 9.38
C VAL A 516 -36.55 14.15 9.54
N SER A 517 -36.20 13.46 8.47
CA SER A 517 -35.06 12.54 8.43
C SER A 517 -33.99 13.09 7.51
N GLY A 518 -32.74 13.10 7.96
CA GLY A 518 -31.64 13.77 7.30
C GLY A 518 -30.43 13.91 8.22
N PHE A 519 -29.45 14.70 7.82
CA PHE A 519 -28.19 14.85 8.53
C PHE A 519 -27.63 16.28 8.46
N TYR A 520 -26.64 16.56 9.30
CA TYR A 520 -25.73 17.70 9.19
C TYR A 520 -24.32 17.14 9.08
N GLU A 521 -23.58 17.55 8.07
CA GLU A 521 -22.18 17.16 7.88
C GLU A 521 -21.28 18.05 8.74
N ARG A 522 -20.23 17.46 9.33
CA ARG A 522 -19.20 18.23 10.04
C ARG A 522 -18.27 18.88 9.03
N THR A 523 -18.01 20.18 9.15
CA THR A 523 -17.09 20.89 8.23
C THR A 523 -15.65 20.91 8.75
N ASN A 524 -14.68 21.05 7.85
CA ASN A 524 -13.26 21.21 8.16
C ASN A 524 -12.96 22.41 9.08
N GLU A 525 -13.75 23.47 9.06
CA GLU A 525 -13.57 24.64 9.95
C GLU A 525 -14.10 24.38 11.38
N GLY A 526 -14.56 23.17 11.65
CA GLY A 526 -15.20 22.84 12.91
C GLY A 526 -16.62 23.41 13.01
N GLY A 527 -17.32 23.53 11.89
CA GLY A 527 -18.73 23.89 11.79
C GLY A 527 -19.64 22.70 11.44
N TRP A 528 -20.90 23.00 11.13
CA TRP A 528 -21.85 22.05 10.56
C TRP A 528 -22.40 22.62 9.27
N SER A 529 -22.61 21.78 8.26
CA SER A 529 -23.30 22.13 7.03
C SER A 529 -24.78 22.46 7.29
N ASN A 530 -25.52 22.83 6.25
CA ASN A 530 -26.97 22.98 6.39
C ASN A 530 -27.63 21.61 6.52
N PHE A 531 -28.83 21.55 7.09
CA PHE A 531 -29.56 20.30 7.16
C PHE A 531 -29.91 19.77 5.77
N GLU A 532 -29.51 18.55 5.48
CA GLU A 532 -29.82 17.85 4.24
C GLU A 532 -30.76 16.67 4.51
N THR A 533 -31.80 16.52 3.70
CA THR A 533 -32.74 15.41 3.81
C THR A 533 -32.27 14.24 2.99
N PHE A 534 -32.42 13.02 3.51
CA PHE A 534 -32.19 11.82 2.71
C PHE A 534 -33.16 11.75 1.52
N ASP A 535 -32.63 11.38 0.36
CA ASP A 535 -33.41 11.16 -0.85
C ASP A 535 -34.24 9.88 -0.77
N SER A 536 -33.69 8.84 -0.13
CA SER A 536 -34.36 7.55 0.05
C SER A 536 -34.13 6.99 1.45
N LEU A 537 -35.23 6.68 2.17
CA LEU A 537 -35.16 5.94 3.43
C LEU A 537 -36.21 4.82 3.49
N PRO A 538 -35.81 3.62 3.94
CA PRO A 538 -36.75 2.54 4.18
C PRO A 538 -37.64 2.84 5.40
N ASN A 539 -38.90 2.41 5.33
CA ASN A 539 -39.84 2.56 6.44
C ASN A 539 -39.57 1.50 7.52
N LEU A 540 -38.63 1.79 8.41
CA LEU A 540 -38.16 0.89 9.46
C LEU A 540 -38.52 1.37 10.85
N ASN A 541 -38.56 0.42 11.79
CA ASN A 541 -38.49 0.72 13.20
C ASN A 541 -37.02 0.90 13.59
N TRP A 542 -36.52 2.13 13.58
CA TRP A 542 -35.12 2.48 13.95
C TRP A 542 -34.75 2.15 15.41
N ARG A 543 -35.72 1.71 16.22
CA ARG A 543 -35.50 1.22 17.60
C ARG A 543 -35.64 -0.30 17.71
N ASP A 544 -35.70 -1.02 16.59
CA ASP A 544 -35.72 -2.48 16.59
C ASP A 544 -34.38 -3.02 17.14
N PRO A 545 -34.39 -3.86 18.19
CA PRO A 545 -33.16 -4.43 18.73
C PRO A 545 -32.42 -5.37 17.77
N ASN A 546 -33.10 -5.87 16.72
CA ASN A 546 -32.52 -6.73 15.69
C ASN A 546 -31.94 -5.94 14.50
N LEU A 547 -32.04 -4.61 14.49
CA LEU A 547 -31.41 -3.74 13.49
C LEU A 547 -29.95 -3.48 13.87
N LYS A 548 -29.04 -3.65 12.92
CA LYS A 548 -27.61 -3.35 13.07
C LYS A 548 -27.11 -2.57 11.86
N PHE A 549 -26.18 -1.65 12.12
CA PHE A 549 -25.37 -0.99 11.11
C PHE A 549 -24.08 -1.79 10.93
N ILE A 550 -23.82 -2.24 9.70
CA ILE A 550 -22.70 -3.12 9.36
C ILE A 550 -22.37 -2.93 7.89
N ASP A 551 -21.09 -2.78 7.55
CA ASP A 551 -20.63 -2.82 6.16
C ASP A 551 -20.77 -4.26 5.61
N LEU A 552 -21.81 -4.49 4.81
CA LEU A 552 -22.11 -5.77 4.18
C LEU A 552 -21.60 -5.81 2.75
N THR A 553 -21.33 -4.68 2.11
CA THR A 553 -20.84 -4.64 0.73
C THR A 553 -19.33 -4.62 0.66
N GLY A 554 -18.62 -4.31 1.75
CA GLY A 554 -17.17 -4.09 1.81
C GLY A 554 -16.74 -2.72 1.25
N ASP A 555 -17.69 -1.81 1.02
CA ASP A 555 -17.45 -0.49 0.45
C ASP A 555 -17.17 0.58 1.50
N GLY A 556 -17.17 0.25 2.80
CA GLY A 556 -16.86 1.15 3.90
C GLY A 556 -18.03 1.91 4.47
N HIS A 557 -19.17 1.88 3.81
CA HIS A 557 -20.39 2.47 4.33
C HIS A 557 -21.13 1.46 5.19
N SER A 558 -21.74 1.95 6.27
CA SER A 558 -22.53 1.08 7.13
C SER A 558 -23.90 0.80 6.50
N ASP A 559 -24.12 -0.43 6.02
CA ASP A 559 -25.43 -0.91 5.59
C ASP A 559 -26.34 -1.23 6.78
N ILE A 560 -27.64 -1.40 6.50
CA ILE A 560 -28.59 -1.86 7.52
C ILE A 560 -28.79 -3.37 7.38
N LEU A 561 -28.66 -4.12 8.46
CA LEU A 561 -29.04 -5.52 8.57
C LEU A 561 -30.16 -5.70 9.60
N ILE A 562 -31.25 -6.36 9.21
CA ILE A 562 -32.35 -6.75 10.10
C ILE A 562 -32.51 -8.26 10.07
N SER A 563 -32.45 -8.87 11.25
CA SER A 563 -32.72 -10.29 11.42
C SER A 563 -34.21 -10.55 11.64
N GLU A 564 -34.85 -11.24 10.69
CA GLU A 564 -36.21 -11.77 10.81
C GLU A 564 -36.16 -13.30 11.07
N ASP A 565 -37.31 -13.95 11.31
CA ASP A 565 -37.35 -15.38 11.70
C ASP A 565 -36.66 -16.35 10.71
N HIS A 566 -36.67 -16.02 9.41
CA HIS A 566 -36.18 -16.93 8.34
C HIS A 566 -35.38 -16.22 7.23
N VAL A 567 -35.21 -14.90 7.31
CA VAL A 567 -34.48 -14.11 6.31
C VAL A 567 -33.71 -12.99 6.98
N PHE A 568 -32.56 -12.64 6.41
CA PHE A 568 -31.96 -11.33 6.65
C PHE A 568 -32.52 -10.36 5.63
N THR A 569 -33.10 -9.27 6.09
CA THR A 569 -33.44 -8.14 5.23
C THR A 569 -32.33 -7.11 5.40
N TRP A 570 -31.65 -6.76 4.31
CA TRP A 570 -30.57 -5.79 4.34
C TRP A 570 -30.82 -4.64 3.37
N TYR A 571 -30.26 -3.48 3.66
CA TYR A 571 -30.44 -2.25 2.86
C TYR A 571 -29.06 -1.66 2.58
N GLU A 572 -28.68 -1.64 1.29
CA GLU A 572 -27.44 -1.02 0.82
C GLU A 572 -27.45 0.48 1.13
N SER A 573 -26.36 0.95 1.73
CA SER A 573 -26.09 2.37 1.94
C SER A 573 -25.84 3.06 0.61
N LEU A 574 -26.43 4.24 0.45
CA LEU A 574 -26.13 5.18 -0.63
C LEU A 574 -25.39 6.41 -0.07
N ALA A 575 -24.69 6.22 1.05
CA ALA A 575 -24.08 7.30 1.83
C ALA A 575 -25.10 8.39 2.17
N GLU A 576 -24.82 9.63 1.78
CA GLU A 576 -25.65 10.81 2.04
C GLU A 576 -27.03 10.75 1.35
N GLU A 577 -27.19 9.97 0.27
CA GLU A 577 -28.49 9.80 -0.40
C GLU A 577 -29.46 8.91 0.41
N GLY A 578 -28.96 8.19 1.42
CA GLY A 578 -29.74 7.34 2.33
C GLY A 578 -29.54 5.85 2.05
N PHE A 579 -30.62 5.09 1.84
CA PHE A 579 -30.56 3.63 1.65
C PHE A 579 -31.46 3.16 0.51
N ARG A 580 -31.03 2.09 -0.20
CA ARG A 580 -31.84 1.41 -1.22
C ARG A 580 -33.03 0.66 -0.62
N GLU A 581 -33.89 0.12 -1.49
CA GLU A 581 -34.93 -0.83 -1.08
C GLU A 581 -34.31 -2.11 -0.52
N GLY A 582 -35.01 -2.73 0.44
CA GLY A 582 -34.50 -3.88 1.17
C GLY A 582 -34.42 -5.14 0.32
N GLU A 583 -33.23 -5.75 0.29
CA GLU A 583 -32.98 -7.05 -0.29
C GLU A 583 -33.06 -8.16 0.77
N LYS A 584 -33.49 -9.36 0.35
CA LYS A 584 -33.65 -10.50 1.25
C LYS A 584 -32.63 -11.58 0.96
N SER A 585 -31.88 -11.94 1.98
CA SER A 585 -30.94 -13.05 1.96
C SER A 585 -31.47 -14.21 2.81
N PRO A 586 -31.43 -15.46 2.30
CA PRO A 586 -31.97 -16.61 3.01
C PRO A 586 -31.15 -16.92 4.26
N GLN A 587 -31.83 -17.25 5.37
CA GLN A 587 -31.17 -17.89 6.50
C GLN A 587 -31.16 -19.41 6.31
N PHE A 588 -30.06 -20.04 6.73
CA PHE A 588 -29.98 -21.50 6.74
C PHE A 588 -30.72 -22.05 7.97
N PHE A 589 -31.43 -23.18 7.80
CA PHE A 589 -32.00 -23.90 8.93
C PHE A 589 -30.93 -24.57 9.80
N ASP A 590 -29.80 -24.91 9.18
CA ASP A 590 -28.63 -25.57 9.73
C ASP A 590 -27.55 -24.52 10.03
N GLU A 591 -27.27 -24.29 11.31
CA GLU A 591 -26.31 -23.28 11.78
C GLU A 591 -24.88 -23.54 11.29
N GLU A 592 -24.54 -24.78 10.94
CA GLU A 592 -23.21 -25.11 10.40
C GLU A 592 -23.00 -24.49 9.02
N LYS A 593 -24.07 -24.26 8.26
CA LYS A 593 -24.00 -23.72 6.89
C LYS A 593 -24.14 -22.20 6.81
N GLY A 594 -24.69 -21.58 7.84
CA GLY A 594 -24.84 -20.14 7.95
C GLY A 594 -25.60 -19.73 9.21
N PRO A 595 -25.66 -18.44 9.53
CA PRO A 595 -26.18 -17.99 10.82
C PRO A 595 -27.70 -18.19 10.91
N ARG A 596 -28.14 -18.73 12.05
CA ARG A 596 -29.54 -18.77 12.48
C ARG A 596 -29.64 -18.10 13.83
N LEU A 597 -29.72 -16.78 13.82
CA LEU A 597 -29.51 -15.98 15.03
C LEU A 597 -30.78 -15.21 15.38
N VAL A 598 -31.11 -15.20 16.66
CA VAL A 598 -31.99 -14.17 17.25
C VAL A 598 -31.05 -13.17 17.91
N ILE A 599 -30.87 -12.00 17.29
CA ILE A 599 -29.93 -10.97 17.75
C ILE A 599 -30.27 -10.50 19.18
N ALA A 600 -31.53 -10.61 19.60
CA ALA A 600 -32.02 -10.21 20.92
C ALA A 600 -32.12 -11.35 21.97
N ASP A 601 -31.35 -12.44 21.86
CA ASP A 601 -31.36 -13.52 22.88
C ASP A 601 -30.51 -13.16 24.12
N ALA A 602 -31.14 -13.10 25.30
CA ALA A 602 -30.45 -12.79 26.56
C ALA A 602 -29.45 -13.87 27.02
N THR A 603 -29.47 -15.07 26.43
CA THR A 603 -28.54 -16.17 26.75
C THR A 603 -27.35 -16.25 25.81
N GLN A 604 -27.38 -15.54 24.67
CA GLN A 604 -26.36 -15.57 23.62
C GLN A 604 -26.15 -14.16 23.08
N SER A 605 -24.97 -13.57 23.31
CA SER A 605 -24.66 -12.29 22.69
C SER A 605 -24.05 -12.49 21.32
N ILE A 606 -24.64 -11.79 20.36
CA ILE A 606 -24.09 -11.61 19.02
C ILE A 606 -23.30 -10.32 19.00
N PHE A 607 -22.06 -10.43 18.55
CA PHE A 607 -21.13 -9.34 18.35
C PHE A 607 -20.81 -9.18 16.86
N LEU A 608 -20.34 -7.99 16.51
CA LEU A 608 -19.84 -7.65 15.20
C LEU A 608 -18.35 -7.38 15.35
N ALA A 609 -17.53 -8.14 14.64
CA ALA A 609 -16.07 -8.02 14.73
C ALA A 609 -15.41 -8.70 13.54
N ASP A 610 -14.24 -8.22 13.13
CA ASP A 610 -13.40 -8.90 12.16
C ASP A 610 -12.61 -10.02 12.86
N MET A 611 -13.02 -11.26 12.63
CA MET A 611 -12.41 -12.44 13.24
C MET A 611 -11.34 -13.07 12.37
N SER A 612 -11.32 -12.76 11.07
CA SER A 612 -10.41 -13.34 10.07
C SER A 612 -9.25 -12.43 9.68
N GLY A 613 -9.36 -11.13 9.97
CA GLY A 613 -8.37 -10.10 9.68
C GLY A 613 -8.39 -9.62 8.24
N ASP A 614 -9.51 -9.75 7.53
CA ASP A 614 -9.64 -9.37 6.12
C ASP A 614 -10.33 -8.01 5.91
N GLY A 615 -10.64 -7.32 7.00
CA GLY A 615 -11.29 -6.01 7.04
C GLY A 615 -12.80 -6.06 6.89
N LEU A 616 -13.42 -7.24 6.87
CA LEU A 616 -14.88 -7.39 6.83
C LEU A 616 -15.42 -7.64 8.24
N THR A 617 -16.62 -7.12 8.52
CA THR A 617 -17.27 -7.34 9.81
C THR A 617 -18.04 -8.66 9.79
N ASP A 618 -17.64 -9.60 10.65
CA ASP A 618 -18.28 -10.91 10.78
C ASP A 618 -19.39 -10.92 11.83
N LEU A 619 -20.30 -11.89 11.73
CA LEU A 619 -21.25 -12.20 12.80
C LEU A 619 -20.58 -13.15 13.79
N VAL A 620 -20.44 -12.73 15.04
CA VAL A 620 -19.73 -13.49 16.08
C VAL A 620 -20.68 -13.87 17.20
N ARG A 621 -20.69 -15.13 17.60
CA ARG A 621 -21.42 -15.61 18.78
C ARG A 621 -20.44 -16.03 19.86
N ILE A 622 -20.61 -15.46 21.05
CA ILE A 622 -19.76 -15.76 22.21
C ILE A 622 -20.61 -16.32 23.34
N ARG A 623 -20.27 -17.53 23.77
CA ARG A 623 -20.78 -18.21 24.96
C ARG A 623 -19.63 -18.58 25.88
N ASN A 624 -19.95 -18.94 27.12
CA ASN A 624 -18.96 -19.40 28.08
C ASN A 624 -18.48 -20.82 27.70
N GLY A 625 -17.32 -20.91 27.03
CA GLY A 625 -16.72 -22.16 26.53
C GLY A 625 -17.00 -22.50 25.06
N GLU A 626 -17.67 -21.61 24.30
CA GLU A 626 -17.88 -21.78 22.86
C GLU A 626 -17.87 -20.40 22.19
N ILE A 627 -16.96 -20.23 21.23
CA ILE A 627 -16.87 -19.04 20.40
C ILE A 627 -16.88 -19.47 18.94
N CYS A 628 -17.76 -18.88 18.15
CA CYS A 628 -17.84 -19.12 16.72
C CYS A 628 -18.21 -17.86 15.96
N TYR A 629 -17.87 -17.81 14.69
CA TYR A 629 -18.26 -16.72 13.80
C TYR A 629 -18.74 -17.24 12.44
N TRP A 630 -19.50 -16.42 11.73
CA TRP A 630 -19.89 -16.65 10.34
C TRP A 630 -19.27 -15.54 9.49
N PRO A 631 -18.37 -15.88 8.57
CA PRO A 631 -17.63 -14.90 7.80
C PRO A 631 -18.54 -14.15 6.84
N ASN A 632 -18.34 -12.84 6.70
CA ASN A 632 -19.10 -12.02 5.76
C ASN A 632 -18.66 -12.33 4.30
N LEU A 633 -19.62 -12.72 3.45
CA LEU A 633 -19.40 -13.03 2.02
C LEU A 633 -19.97 -11.96 1.08
N GLY A 634 -20.36 -10.82 1.63
CA GLY A 634 -20.92 -9.71 0.90
C GLY A 634 -22.44 -9.80 0.67
N TYR A 635 -23.09 -8.65 0.61
CA TYR A 635 -24.48 -8.49 0.17
C TYR A 635 -25.47 -9.29 1.04
N GLY A 636 -25.29 -9.21 2.36
CA GLY A 636 -26.11 -9.91 3.35
C GLY A 636 -25.92 -11.44 3.36
N ARG A 637 -24.90 -11.97 2.69
CA ARG A 637 -24.56 -13.41 2.71
C ARG A 637 -23.45 -13.66 3.72
N PHE A 638 -23.59 -14.74 4.48
CA PHE A 638 -22.60 -15.20 5.45
C PHE A 638 -22.21 -16.64 5.15
N GLY A 639 -20.94 -16.97 5.38
CA GLY A 639 -20.38 -18.29 5.13
C GLY A 639 -20.72 -19.32 6.19
N ALA A 640 -20.14 -20.51 6.05
CA ALA A 640 -20.30 -21.59 7.02
C ALA A 640 -19.69 -21.22 8.37
N LYS A 641 -20.22 -21.80 9.46
CA LYS A 641 -19.78 -21.49 10.82
C LYS A 641 -18.32 -21.91 11.03
N VAL A 642 -17.50 -21.01 11.56
CA VAL A 642 -16.16 -21.33 12.05
C VAL A 642 -16.22 -21.36 13.57
N THR A 643 -16.08 -22.55 14.16
CA THR A 643 -16.01 -22.71 15.61
C THR A 643 -14.55 -22.66 16.03
N MET A 644 -14.18 -21.75 16.90
CA MET A 644 -12.77 -21.51 17.23
C MET A 644 -12.30 -22.48 18.32
N ASP A 645 -11.18 -23.16 18.07
CA ASP A 645 -10.56 -24.07 19.03
C ASP A 645 -10.06 -23.31 20.27
N GLY A 646 -9.93 -24.01 21.40
CA GLY A 646 -9.45 -23.39 22.64
C GLY A 646 -10.39 -22.33 23.24
N SER A 647 -11.65 -22.25 22.79
CA SER A 647 -12.66 -21.33 23.30
C SER A 647 -12.67 -21.28 24.83
N PRO A 648 -12.42 -20.12 25.45
CA PRO A 648 -12.22 -20.02 26.89
C PRO A 648 -13.52 -20.16 27.70
N HIS A 649 -13.38 -20.73 28.90
CA HIS A 649 -14.37 -20.55 29.96
C HIS A 649 -14.03 -19.28 30.75
N PHE A 650 -14.78 -18.21 30.49
CA PHE A 650 -14.55 -16.87 31.05
C PHE A 650 -14.82 -16.79 32.55
N ASP A 651 -15.90 -17.42 33.03
CA ASP A 651 -16.27 -17.45 34.44
C ASP A 651 -17.13 -18.68 34.77
N THR A 652 -17.57 -18.80 36.01
CA THR A 652 -18.64 -19.75 36.37
C THR A 652 -19.96 -19.35 35.71
N ALA A 653 -20.83 -20.33 35.44
CA ALA A 653 -22.08 -20.08 34.70
C ALA A 653 -23.02 -19.05 35.36
N ASP A 654 -22.93 -18.87 36.69
CA ASP A 654 -23.69 -17.87 37.46
C ASP A 654 -23.08 -16.46 37.45
N ARG A 655 -21.83 -16.31 37.00
CA ARG A 655 -21.08 -15.04 36.98
C ARG A 655 -20.76 -14.53 35.59
N PHE A 656 -20.84 -15.39 34.58
CA PHE A 656 -20.63 -15.00 33.21
C PHE A 656 -21.66 -13.95 32.78
N ASP A 657 -21.18 -12.79 32.35
CA ASP A 657 -22.00 -11.69 31.89
C ASP A 657 -21.37 -11.07 30.64
N GLN A 658 -22.13 -11.06 29.56
CA GLN A 658 -21.68 -10.58 28.25
C GLN A 658 -21.42 -9.06 28.26
N GLN A 659 -22.04 -8.29 29.17
CA GLN A 659 -21.80 -6.85 29.32
C GLN A 659 -20.36 -6.52 29.77
N ARG A 660 -19.65 -7.52 30.30
CA ARG A 660 -18.26 -7.41 30.78
C ARG A 660 -17.21 -7.69 29.70
N MET A 661 -17.63 -7.85 28.44
CA MET A 661 -16.74 -8.18 27.34
C MET A 661 -16.51 -6.98 26.41
N ARG A 662 -15.28 -6.85 25.89
CA ARG A 662 -14.93 -5.94 24.79
C ARG A 662 -14.18 -6.72 23.72
N LEU A 663 -14.41 -6.35 22.47
CA LEU A 663 -13.67 -6.84 21.31
C LEU A 663 -12.84 -5.68 20.77
N ALA A 664 -11.55 -5.90 20.58
CA ALA A 664 -10.62 -4.94 19.99
C ALA A 664 -9.34 -5.67 19.58
N ASP A 665 -8.61 -5.13 18.61
CA ASP A 665 -7.25 -5.58 18.31
C ASP A 665 -6.29 -5.09 19.41
N ILE A 666 -5.72 -6.02 20.18
CA ILE A 666 -4.88 -5.72 21.37
C ILE A 666 -3.40 -5.93 21.06
N ASP A 667 -3.07 -6.81 20.11
CA ASP A 667 -1.71 -7.14 19.73
C ASP A 667 -1.27 -6.55 18.38
N GLY A 668 -2.15 -5.85 17.67
CA GLY A 668 -1.86 -5.18 16.42
C GLY A 668 -1.83 -6.14 15.24
N SER A 669 -2.39 -7.34 15.39
CA SER A 669 -2.46 -8.37 14.35
C SER A 669 -3.51 -8.06 13.28
N GLY A 670 -4.41 -7.10 13.52
CA GLY A 670 -5.59 -6.84 12.71
C GLY A 670 -6.79 -7.74 13.04
N LEU A 671 -6.63 -8.67 13.99
CA LEU A 671 -7.68 -9.58 14.43
C LEU A 671 -8.36 -9.03 15.68
N SER A 672 -9.67 -9.28 15.82
CA SER A 672 -10.38 -8.90 17.04
C SER A 672 -10.07 -9.86 18.18
N ASP A 673 -9.42 -9.36 19.23
CA ASP A 673 -9.15 -10.06 20.48
C ASP A 673 -10.26 -9.85 21.51
N ILE A 674 -10.26 -10.65 22.59
CA ILE A 674 -11.24 -10.54 23.67
C ILE A 674 -10.61 -9.98 24.95
N ILE A 675 -11.28 -8.97 25.50
CA ILE A 675 -11.05 -8.44 26.85
C ILE A 675 -12.25 -8.80 27.72
N TYR A 676 -12.04 -9.58 28.79
CA TYR A 676 -13.09 -9.94 29.74
C TYR A 676 -12.82 -9.36 31.14
N LEU A 677 -13.80 -8.64 31.69
CA LEU A 677 -13.73 -7.93 32.96
C LEU A 677 -14.23 -8.81 34.12
N ARG A 678 -13.33 -9.51 34.79
CA ARG A 678 -13.64 -10.38 35.94
C ARG A 678 -13.56 -9.64 37.26
N SER A 679 -14.12 -10.26 38.30
CA SER A 679 -13.98 -9.74 39.68
C SER A 679 -12.53 -9.71 40.19
N ASP A 680 -11.66 -10.56 39.64
CA ASP A 680 -10.23 -10.66 39.98
C ASP A 680 -9.31 -9.88 39.02
N GLY A 681 -9.86 -9.17 38.03
CA GLY A 681 -9.10 -8.31 37.13
C GLY A 681 -9.51 -8.45 35.67
N VAL A 682 -8.70 -7.87 34.78
CA VAL A 682 -8.92 -7.94 33.33
C VAL A 682 -8.17 -9.14 32.77
N HIS A 683 -8.84 -9.93 31.93
CA HIS A 683 -8.27 -11.07 31.23
C HIS A 683 -8.29 -10.83 29.73
N LEU A 684 -7.15 -11.05 29.09
CA LEU A 684 -6.96 -10.89 27.64
C LEU A 684 -6.87 -12.27 26.99
N TYR A 685 -7.52 -12.43 25.85
CA TYR A 685 -7.49 -13.64 25.03
C TYR A 685 -7.22 -13.23 23.59
N PHE A 686 -6.05 -13.58 23.08
CA PHE A 686 -5.62 -13.28 21.72
C PHE A 686 -6.22 -14.27 20.71
N ASN A 687 -6.73 -13.74 19.61
CA ASN A 687 -7.23 -14.48 18.46
C ASN A 687 -6.05 -15.02 17.64
N GLN A 688 -6.00 -16.34 17.47
CA GLN A 688 -4.93 -17.02 16.75
C GLN A 688 -5.37 -17.27 15.31
N SER A 689 -5.24 -16.22 14.49
CA SER A 689 -5.46 -16.25 13.04
C SER A 689 -6.87 -16.72 12.62
N GLY A 690 -7.89 -16.38 13.41
CA GLY A 690 -9.30 -16.76 13.17
C GLY A 690 -9.59 -18.24 13.44
N ASN A 691 -8.65 -18.99 14.01
CA ASN A 691 -8.78 -20.44 14.20
C ASN A 691 -9.05 -20.83 15.63
N SER A 692 -8.40 -20.15 16.57
CA SER A 692 -8.36 -20.58 17.96
C SER A 692 -8.05 -19.42 18.90
N TRP A 693 -8.11 -19.68 20.21
CA TRP A 693 -7.83 -18.70 21.25
C TRP A 693 -6.62 -19.08 22.08
N SER A 694 -5.81 -18.07 22.39
CA SER A 694 -4.75 -18.21 23.39
C SER A 694 -5.30 -18.43 24.80
N ALA A 695 -4.44 -18.94 25.69
CA ALA A 695 -4.78 -19.03 27.11
C ALA A 695 -4.96 -17.62 27.72
N GLY A 696 -5.97 -17.47 28.58
CA GLY A 696 -6.30 -16.18 29.21
C GLY A 696 -5.14 -15.58 30.00
N ARG A 697 -4.64 -14.42 29.55
CA ARG A 697 -3.60 -13.65 30.20
C ARG A 697 -4.23 -12.61 31.13
N ARG A 698 -4.04 -12.77 32.43
CA ARG A 698 -4.48 -11.77 33.42
C ARG A 698 -3.57 -10.55 33.38
N LEU A 699 -4.17 -9.36 33.37
CA LEU A 699 -3.47 -8.10 33.65
C LEU A 699 -3.30 -7.97 35.16
N ASP A 700 -2.06 -8.11 35.63
CA ASP A 700 -1.74 -8.09 37.06
C ASP A 700 -2.02 -6.73 37.73
N ILE A 701 -2.03 -5.66 36.95
CA ILE A 701 -2.05 -4.28 37.42
C ILE A 701 -3.18 -3.55 36.69
N PHE A 702 -4.42 -3.77 37.13
CA PHE A 702 -5.58 -2.98 36.69
C PHE A 702 -6.54 -2.76 37.87
N PRO A 703 -7.22 -1.60 37.98
CA PRO A 703 -8.23 -1.40 39.01
C PRO A 703 -9.34 -2.46 38.91
N PRO A 704 -9.98 -2.85 40.04
CA PRO A 704 -11.14 -3.73 40.00
C PRO A 704 -12.25 -3.12 39.12
N ALA A 705 -12.76 -3.90 38.18
CA ALA A 705 -13.92 -3.54 37.38
C ALA A 705 -15.19 -4.03 38.10
N ASP A 706 -15.93 -3.09 38.69
CA ASP A 706 -17.29 -3.33 39.21
C ASP A 706 -18.35 -2.89 38.18
N ASN A 707 -19.63 -3.11 38.48
CA ASN A 707 -20.74 -2.75 37.57
C ASN A 707 -20.92 -1.23 37.38
N LEU A 708 -20.21 -0.40 38.15
CA LEU A 708 -20.27 1.06 38.06
C LEU A 708 -19.05 1.64 37.32
N SER A 709 -18.00 0.85 37.16
CA SER A 709 -16.76 1.24 36.50
C SER A 709 -16.87 1.00 35.00
N SER A 710 -16.49 1.99 34.22
CA SER A 710 -16.43 1.92 32.76
C SER A 710 -15.02 1.54 32.32
N VAL A 711 -14.92 0.58 31.40
CA VAL A 711 -13.67 0.20 30.74
C VAL A 711 -13.88 0.24 29.23
N THR A 712 -13.04 1.03 28.57
CA THR A 712 -13.10 1.31 27.12
C THR A 712 -11.72 1.12 26.51
N VAL A 713 -11.70 0.69 25.25
CA VAL A 713 -10.48 0.62 24.45
C VAL A 713 -10.46 1.85 23.53
N VAL A 714 -9.42 2.67 23.63
CA VAL A 714 -9.26 3.90 22.84
C VAL A 714 -7.79 4.21 22.61
N ASP A 715 -7.42 4.78 21.47
CA ASP A 715 -6.08 5.35 21.27
C ASP A 715 -5.97 6.67 22.04
N LEU A 716 -5.62 6.57 23.32
CA LEU A 716 -5.50 7.71 24.23
C LEU A 716 -4.29 8.60 23.89
N PHE A 717 -3.25 8.03 23.28
CA PHE A 717 -2.00 8.74 23.02
C PHE A 717 -1.94 9.37 21.64
N GLY A 718 -2.83 8.96 20.73
CA GLY A 718 -2.77 9.33 19.32
C GLY A 718 -1.54 8.73 18.66
N ASN A 719 -1.19 7.48 18.98
CA ASN A 719 -0.01 6.80 18.43
C ASN A 719 -0.39 5.59 17.56
N GLY A 720 -1.67 5.42 17.26
CA GLY A 720 -2.22 4.30 16.49
C GLY A 720 -2.28 3.00 17.26
N THR A 721 -2.13 3.01 18.60
CA THR A 721 -2.18 1.82 19.43
C THR A 721 -3.22 1.94 20.54
N ALA A 722 -3.88 0.83 20.84
CA ALA A 722 -4.99 0.80 21.78
C ALA A 722 -4.53 0.97 23.24
N CYS A 723 -5.26 1.77 24.01
CA CYS A 723 -5.14 1.83 25.47
C CYS A 723 -6.41 1.31 26.12
N LEU A 724 -6.25 0.57 27.22
CA LEU A 724 -7.37 0.18 28.07
C LEU A 724 -7.60 1.26 29.13
N VAL A 725 -8.66 2.04 28.97
CA VAL A 725 -9.00 3.17 29.85
C VAL A 725 -10.08 2.76 30.83
N TRP A 726 -9.80 2.91 32.13
CA TRP A 726 -10.72 2.69 33.23
C TRP A 726 -11.18 4.01 33.82
N SER A 727 -12.48 4.14 34.06
CA SER A 727 -13.04 5.24 34.84
C SER A 727 -14.12 4.78 35.82
N SER A 728 -14.26 5.48 36.95
CA SER A 728 -15.29 5.16 37.94
C SER A 728 -15.94 6.42 38.52
N PRO A 729 -17.28 6.43 38.66
CA PRO A 729 -18.02 7.50 39.31
C PRO A 729 -17.97 7.44 40.85
N LEU A 730 -17.32 6.43 41.44
CA LEU A 730 -17.34 6.22 42.88
C LEU A 730 -16.54 7.30 43.64
N PRO A 731 -17.07 7.86 44.75
CA PRO A 731 -16.40 8.91 45.52
C PRO A 731 -14.99 8.55 46.02
N GLY A 732 -14.75 7.25 46.30
CA GLY A 732 -13.43 6.74 46.71
C GLY A 732 -12.34 6.88 45.63
N HIS A 733 -12.73 7.17 44.39
CA HIS A 733 -11.84 7.36 43.24
C HIS A 733 -11.86 8.80 42.71
N ALA A 734 -12.52 9.74 43.40
CA ALA A 734 -12.65 11.13 42.96
C ALA A 734 -11.31 11.85 42.74
N LEU A 735 -10.26 11.52 43.50
CA LEU A 735 -8.93 12.13 43.29
C LEU A 735 -8.18 11.56 42.07
N ARG A 736 -8.64 10.44 41.48
CA ARG A 736 -8.04 9.75 40.33
C ARG A 736 -9.13 9.03 39.51
N PRO A 737 -10.03 9.78 38.85
CA PRO A 737 -11.21 9.24 38.20
C PRO A 737 -10.91 8.40 36.96
N MET A 738 -9.74 8.60 36.34
CA MET A 738 -9.33 7.89 35.13
C MET A 738 -7.93 7.30 35.26
N ARG A 739 -7.75 6.09 34.73
CA ARG A 739 -6.49 5.35 34.67
C ARG A 739 -6.43 4.61 33.35
N TYR A 740 -5.22 4.29 32.89
CA TYR A 740 -5.08 3.53 31.65
C TYR A 740 -3.93 2.53 31.73
N VAL A 741 -3.96 1.54 30.85
CA VAL A 741 -2.82 0.70 30.51
C VAL A 741 -2.62 0.81 29.00
N ASP A 742 -1.40 1.17 28.60
CA ASP A 742 -0.99 1.17 27.20
C ASP A 742 -0.74 -0.29 26.78
N LEU A 743 -1.54 -0.81 25.86
CA LEU A 743 -1.49 -2.23 25.50
C LEU A 743 -0.27 -2.56 24.65
N MET A 744 0.37 -1.60 23.98
CA MET A 744 1.47 -1.89 23.05
C MET A 744 2.74 -1.06 23.34
N GLY A 745 2.73 -0.22 24.37
CA GLY A 745 3.85 0.67 24.72
C GLY A 745 4.10 1.75 23.67
N GLY A 746 3.07 2.09 22.88
CA GLY A 746 3.13 3.09 21.82
C GLY A 746 4.01 2.75 20.62
N GLN A 747 4.30 1.47 20.40
CA GLN A 747 4.95 0.97 19.19
C GLN A 747 4.03 -0.04 18.52
N LYS A 748 3.70 0.16 17.25
CA LYS A 748 2.91 -0.81 16.49
C LYS A 748 3.67 -2.13 16.35
N PRO A 749 3.11 -3.25 16.81
CA PRO A 749 3.73 -4.57 16.65
C PRO A 749 3.83 -5.02 15.19
N HIS A 750 4.61 -6.07 14.95
CA HIS A 750 4.69 -6.81 13.68
C HIS A 750 5.32 -6.06 12.50
N LEU A 751 5.92 -4.89 12.72
CA LEU A 751 6.65 -4.12 11.71
C LEU A 751 8.14 -4.48 11.71
N MET A 752 8.79 -4.53 10.54
CA MET A 752 10.23 -4.76 10.44
C MET A 752 11.00 -3.56 11.01
N VAL A 753 11.81 -3.79 12.05
CA VAL A 753 12.58 -2.75 12.78
C VAL A 753 14.09 -2.90 12.63
N GLU A 754 14.59 -4.04 12.16
CA GLU A 754 16.03 -4.27 12.00
C GLU A 754 16.30 -5.20 10.80
N MET A 755 17.36 -4.89 10.04
CA MET A 755 17.95 -5.73 9.00
C MET A 755 19.47 -5.83 9.21
N LYS A 756 20.03 -7.04 9.05
CA LYS A 756 21.48 -7.29 9.11
C LYS A 756 21.92 -8.13 7.93
N ASN A 757 22.87 -7.65 7.14
CA ASN A 757 23.38 -8.42 6.00
C ASN A 757 24.55 -9.35 6.33
N ASN A 758 24.99 -9.37 7.60
CA ASN A 758 26.13 -10.15 8.08
C ASN A 758 27.44 -9.94 7.28
N LEU A 759 27.55 -8.80 6.59
CA LEU A 759 28.73 -8.32 5.87
C LEU A 759 29.25 -6.99 6.45
N GLY A 760 28.70 -6.56 7.59
CA GLY A 760 29.10 -5.35 8.31
C GLY A 760 28.08 -4.22 8.28
N ALA A 761 26.97 -4.34 7.55
CA ALA A 761 25.91 -3.33 7.55
C ALA A 761 24.69 -3.78 8.38
N GLU A 762 24.20 -2.88 9.22
CA GLU A 762 22.95 -3.04 9.97
C GLU A 762 22.06 -1.84 9.72
N THR A 763 20.78 -2.07 9.41
CA THR A 763 19.77 -1.02 9.23
C THR A 763 18.72 -1.14 10.32
N ILE A 764 18.41 -0.05 11.01
CA ILE A 764 17.42 0.04 12.08
C ILE A 764 16.34 1.02 11.62
N VAL A 765 15.07 0.63 11.76
CA VAL A 765 13.91 1.41 11.32
C VAL A 765 13.05 1.73 12.53
N GLN A 766 12.61 2.99 12.62
CA GLN A 766 11.68 3.45 13.66
C GLN A 766 10.44 4.06 13.01
N TYR A 767 9.28 3.74 13.56
CA TYR A 767 7.98 4.19 13.07
C TYR A 767 7.34 5.18 14.03
N ALA A 768 6.49 6.04 13.49
CA ALA A 768 5.60 6.92 14.24
C ALA A 768 4.23 6.98 13.56
N ALA A 769 3.19 7.35 14.30
CA ALA A 769 1.88 7.63 13.71
C ALA A 769 1.84 9.03 13.09
N SER A 770 1.09 9.20 12.00
CA SER A 770 0.87 10.48 11.30
C SER A 770 0.30 11.57 12.22
N THR A 771 -0.56 11.19 13.17
CA THR A 771 -1.14 12.01 14.24
C THR A 771 -0.10 12.76 15.06
N LYS A 772 1.09 12.18 15.27
CA LYS A 772 2.22 12.85 15.95
C LYS A 772 2.63 14.13 15.22
N PHE A 773 2.75 14.06 13.90
CA PHE A 773 3.16 15.19 13.06
C PHE A 773 2.01 16.21 12.92
N TYR A 774 0.79 15.73 12.73
CA TYR A 774 -0.41 16.57 12.69
C TYR A 774 -0.55 17.45 13.95
N LEU A 775 -0.46 16.83 15.13
CA LEU A 775 -0.58 17.55 16.41
C LEU A 775 0.59 18.51 16.65
N ALA A 776 1.81 18.13 16.22
CA ALA A 776 2.96 19.01 16.31
C ALA A 776 2.75 20.29 15.47
N ASP A 777 2.32 20.14 14.22
CA ASP A 777 2.04 21.26 13.31
C ASP A 777 0.87 22.13 13.79
N LYS A 778 -0.22 21.50 14.26
CA LYS A 778 -1.37 22.21 14.86
C LYS A 778 -0.92 23.06 16.05
N SER A 779 -0.06 22.51 16.93
CA SER A 779 0.48 23.25 18.08
C SER A 779 1.44 24.38 17.69
N ALA A 780 2.12 24.25 16.55
CA ALA A 780 3.00 25.27 15.98
C ALA A 780 2.23 26.36 15.20
N GLY A 781 0.89 26.26 15.09
CA GLY A 781 0.06 27.21 14.35
C GLY A 781 0.10 27.01 12.82
N MET A 782 0.52 25.83 12.36
CA MET A 782 0.62 25.44 10.95
C MET A 782 -0.33 24.26 10.65
N PRO A 783 -1.65 24.40 10.83
CA PRO A 783 -2.58 23.29 10.61
C PRO A 783 -2.50 22.76 9.18
N TRP A 784 -2.68 21.44 9.02
CA TRP A 784 -2.66 20.81 7.71
C TRP A 784 -3.79 21.33 6.80
N SER A 785 -3.55 21.37 5.49
CA SER A 785 -4.56 21.72 4.48
C SER A 785 -5.69 20.70 4.37
N SER A 786 -5.41 19.45 4.71
CA SER A 786 -6.33 18.30 4.75
C SER A 786 -6.07 17.51 6.03
N ARG A 787 -7.07 16.73 6.48
CA ARG A 787 -6.97 15.87 7.67
C ARG A 787 -6.90 14.40 7.29
N LEU A 788 -6.42 13.59 8.23
CA LEU A 788 -6.48 12.14 8.16
C LEU A 788 -7.37 11.62 9.30
N PRO A 789 -8.48 10.94 9.00
CA PRO A 789 -9.42 10.47 10.02
C PRO A 789 -8.91 9.24 10.78
N PHE A 790 -7.76 8.69 10.40
CA PHE A 790 -7.11 7.58 11.08
C PHE A 790 -5.59 7.72 11.08
N PRO A 791 -4.90 7.16 12.08
CA PRO A 791 -3.45 7.18 12.14
C PRO A 791 -2.84 6.27 11.06
N VAL A 792 -1.90 6.82 10.29
CA VAL A 792 -1.04 6.07 9.35
C VAL A 792 0.32 5.89 10.01
N HIS A 793 0.83 4.66 10.07
CA HIS A 793 2.16 4.39 10.59
C HIS A 793 3.21 4.61 9.52
N VAL A 794 4.09 5.58 9.76
CA VAL A 794 5.10 6.06 8.82
C VAL A 794 6.51 5.89 9.38
N ILE A 795 7.51 5.77 8.52
CA ILE A 795 8.91 5.72 8.93
C ILE A 795 9.34 7.08 9.45
N GLU A 796 9.66 7.19 10.74
CA GLU A 796 10.25 8.41 11.30
C GLU A 796 11.77 8.46 11.11
N ARG A 797 12.44 7.30 11.15
CA ARG A 797 13.89 7.23 11.13
C ARG A 797 14.40 5.92 10.52
N VAL A 798 15.42 6.04 9.68
CA VAL A 798 16.25 4.94 9.20
C VAL A 798 17.68 5.19 9.61
N GLU A 799 18.29 4.23 10.30
CA GLU A 799 19.67 4.31 10.75
C GLU A 799 20.48 3.15 10.19
N THR A 800 21.47 3.46 9.35
CA THR A 800 22.42 2.49 8.81
C THR A 800 23.74 2.60 9.57
N ARG A 801 24.18 1.47 10.14
CA ARG A 801 25.45 1.32 10.85
C ARG A 801 26.39 0.48 10.02
N ASP A 802 27.53 1.04 9.65
CA ASP A 802 28.64 0.27 9.11
C ASP A 802 29.56 -0.13 10.28
N ARG A 803 29.52 -1.41 10.65
CA ARG A 803 30.32 -1.99 11.73
C ARG A 803 31.81 -2.08 11.40
N ILE A 804 32.19 -2.01 10.12
CA ILE A 804 33.58 -2.06 9.67
C ILE A 804 34.22 -0.68 9.76
N SER A 805 33.62 0.32 9.10
CA SER A 805 34.12 1.70 9.14
C SER A 805 33.73 2.47 10.40
N ARG A 806 32.77 1.92 11.17
CA ARG A 806 32.20 2.50 12.40
C ARG A 806 31.50 3.84 12.15
N THR A 807 30.94 4.00 10.96
CA THR A 807 30.10 5.14 10.62
C THR A 807 28.64 4.83 10.88
N ARG A 808 27.89 5.91 11.08
CA ARG A 808 26.45 5.87 11.31
C ARG A 808 25.83 6.90 10.38
N PHE A 809 24.95 6.44 9.51
CA PHE A 809 24.15 7.30 8.64
C PHE A 809 22.69 7.25 9.09
N VAL A 810 22.10 8.41 9.30
CA VAL A 810 20.75 8.56 9.83
C VAL A 810 19.95 9.40 8.87
N THR A 811 18.85 8.83 8.38
CA THR A 811 17.79 9.58 7.72
C THR A 811 16.60 9.72 8.66
N ARG A 812 16.05 10.92 8.78
CA ARG A 812 14.82 11.20 9.53
C ARG A 812 13.77 11.81 8.62
N TYR A 813 12.51 11.56 8.91
CA TYR A 813 11.39 12.09 8.15
C TYR A 813 10.38 12.80 9.06
N ALA A 814 9.76 13.85 8.54
CA ALA A 814 8.53 14.45 9.05
C ALA A 814 7.53 14.61 7.92
N TYR A 815 6.28 14.32 8.20
CA TYR A 815 5.21 14.24 7.20
C TYR A 815 4.14 15.28 7.49
N HIS A 816 3.60 15.90 6.45
CA HIS A 816 2.64 16.99 6.56
C HIS A 816 1.56 16.87 5.48
N HIS A 817 0.38 17.44 5.73
CA HIS A 817 -0.72 17.50 4.75
C HIS A 817 -1.14 16.14 4.19
N GLY A 818 -1.33 15.15 5.06
CA GLY A 818 -1.89 13.85 4.68
C GLY A 818 -3.32 14.00 4.16
N TYR A 819 -3.65 13.29 3.09
CA TYR A 819 -4.98 13.32 2.48
C TYR A 819 -5.53 11.91 2.24
N PHE A 820 -6.74 11.67 2.75
CA PHE A 820 -7.55 10.51 2.44
C PHE A 820 -8.77 10.96 1.64
N ASP A 821 -8.98 10.34 0.49
CA ASP A 821 -10.14 10.59 -0.36
C ASP A 821 -11.24 9.60 0.04
N GLY A 822 -12.30 10.09 0.71
CA GLY A 822 -13.41 9.26 1.18
C GLY A 822 -14.23 8.62 0.05
N ILE A 823 -14.38 9.32 -1.09
CA ILE A 823 -15.15 8.83 -2.23
C ILE A 823 -14.42 7.65 -2.88
N GLU A 824 -13.10 7.74 -3.07
CA GLU A 824 -12.29 6.65 -3.62
C GLU A 824 -11.78 5.67 -2.57
N ARG A 825 -11.97 5.98 -1.29
CA ARG A 825 -11.42 5.27 -0.12
C ARG A 825 -9.93 5.00 -0.25
N GLU A 826 -9.21 6.03 -0.65
CA GLU A 826 -7.81 5.92 -1.04
C GLU A 826 -6.96 6.94 -0.29
N PHE A 827 -5.96 6.44 0.45
CA PHE A 827 -4.92 7.30 1.01
C PHE A 827 -4.00 7.79 -0.12
N ARG A 828 -3.97 9.11 -0.32
CA ARG A 828 -3.25 9.74 -1.44
C ARG A 828 -1.80 10.08 -1.13
N GLY A 829 -1.40 9.98 0.13
CA GLY A 829 -0.08 10.38 0.60
C GLY A 829 -0.07 11.73 1.32
N PHE A 830 1.14 12.24 1.53
CA PHE A 830 1.44 13.49 2.22
C PHE A 830 1.82 14.60 1.22
N GLY A 831 1.21 15.78 1.37
CA GLY A 831 1.49 16.93 0.51
C GLY A 831 2.86 17.58 0.75
N LYS A 832 3.50 17.33 1.90
CA LYS A 832 4.88 17.76 2.18
C LYS A 832 5.62 16.74 3.05
N VAL A 833 6.89 16.54 2.75
CA VAL A 833 7.82 15.70 3.51
C VAL A 833 9.11 16.49 3.76
N GLU A 834 9.59 16.46 5.00
CA GLU A 834 10.92 16.93 5.36
C GLU A 834 11.82 15.72 5.65
N GLN A 835 12.98 15.66 4.99
CA GLN A 835 13.98 14.62 5.17
C GLN A 835 15.27 15.24 5.71
N TRP A 836 15.85 14.64 6.76
CA TRP A 836 17.17 15.01 7.27
C TRP A 836 18.15 13.85 7.14
N ASP A 837 19.25 14.07 6.42
CA ASP A 837 20.34 13.11 6.27
C ASP A 837 21.56 13.58 7.07
N THR A 838 22.02 12.73 8.00
CA THR A 838 23.15 13.03 8.89
C THR A 838 24.13 11.88 8.92
N GLU A 839 25.42 12.17 8.74
CA GLU A 839 26.51 11.21 8.88
C GLU A 839 27.36 11.50 10.11
N GLU A 840 27.61 10.48 10.92
CA GLU A 840 28.47 10.55 12.10
C GLU A 840 29.61 9.49 12.01
N TYR A 841 30.85 9.94 12.21
CA TYR A 841 32.05 9.10 12.21
C TYR A 841 32.44 8.66 13.63
N ALA A 842 32.81 7.39 13.83
CA ALA A 842 33.03 6.75 15.14
C ALA A 842 31.90 6.87 16.17
N ALA A 843 30.67 7.14 15.74
CA ALA A 843 29.52 7.17 16.65
C ALA A 843 29.40 5.89 17.50
N LEU A 844 29.87 4.75 16.98
CA LEU A 844 29.85 3.45 17.66
C LEU A 844 30.99 3.22 18.68
N SER A 845 31.94 4.16 18.82
CA SER A 845 33.06 4.05 19.79
C SER A 845 32.71 4.55 21.19
N ALA A 846 31.53 5.15 21.37
CA ALA A 846 31.07 5.67 22.67
C ALA A 846 30.57 4.58 23.65
N GLY A 847 30.43 3.32 23.19
CA GLY A 847 30.14 2.17 24.03
C GLY A 847 31.36 1.26 24.21
N ASP A 848 31.38 0.43 25.26
CA ASP A 848 32.49 -0.50 25.57
C ASP A 848 32.68 -1.63 24.53
N ASP A 849 31.84 -1.68 23.48
CA ASP A 849 31.82 -2.75 22.47
C ASP A 849 32.94 -2.65 21.42
N PHE A 850 33.58 -1.48 21.25
CA PHE A 850 34.63 -1.26 20.24
C PHE A 850 35.82 -0.44 20.76
N PRO A 851 37.07 -0.73 20.33
CA PRO A 851 38.23 0.10 20.67
C PRO A 851 38.18 1.46 19.94
N ASP A 852 38.81 2.50 20.49
CA ASP A 852 38.81 3.86 19.91
C ASP A 852 39.25 3.90 18.43
N ALA A 853 38.52 4.65 17.61
CA ALA A 853 38.90 4.88 16.21
C ALA A 853 40.11 5.84 16.13
N VAL A 854 41.15 5.45 15.38
CA VAL A 854 42.45 6.17 15.33
C VAL A 854 42.63 7.04 14.07
N ASN A 855 41.60 7.14 13.21
CA ASN A 855 41.69 7.73 11.87
C ASN A 855 40.59 8.76 11.55
N ILE A 856 40.13 9.54 12.53
CA ILE A 856 39.01 10.48 12.36
C ILE A 856 39.50 11.92 12.42
N ASP A 857 39.24 12.65 11.34
CA ASP A 857 39.49 14.09 11.22
C ASP A 857 38.14 14.83 11.26
N GLN A 858 38.07 15.91 12.03
CA GLN A 858 36.89 16.78 12.08
C GLN A 858 36.55 17.36 10.70
N ALA A 859 37.53 17.52 9.81
CA ALA A 859 37.32 17.95 8.43
C ALA A 859 36.52 16.96 7.57
N SER A 860 36.34 15.70 8.02
CA SER A 860 35.53 14.69 7.33
C SER A 860 34.06 14.71 7.74
N HIS A 861 33.66 15.53 8.72
CA HIS A 861 32.27 15.64 9.14
C HIS A 861 31.47 16.54 8.19
N VAL A 862 30.34 16.03 7.70
CA VAL A 862 29.40 16.78 6.86
C VAL A 862 28.22 17.24 7.75
N PRO A 863 27.80 18.52 7.69
CA PRO A 863 26.62 18.97 8.41
C PRO A 863 25.35 18.25 7.88
N PRO A 864 24.29 18.13 8.69
CA PRO A 864 23.04 17.54 8.23
C PRO A 864 22.49 18.24 7.00
N VAL A 865 22.08 17.47 6.00
CA VAL A 865 21.34 17.95 4.83
C VAL A 865 19.85 17.86 5.13
N MET A 866 19.08 18.90 4.82
CA MET A 866 17.63 18.89 4.93
C MET A 866 17.01 19.07 3.54
N THR A 867 16.18 18.14 3.12
CA THR A 867 15.40 18.22 1.89
C THR A 867 13.94 18.40 2.25
N ARG A 868 13.30 19.45 1.73
CA ARG A 868 11.85 19.63 1.79
C ARG A 868 11.27 19.35 0.42
N THR A 869 10.30 18.44 0.35
CA THR A 869 9.64 18.09 -0.90
C THR A 869 8.13 18.22 -0.73
N TRP A 870 7.48 18.91 -1.67
CA TRP A 870 6.04 19.03 -1.75
C TRP A 870 5.53 18.16 -2.90
N PHE A 871 4.40 17.50 -2.69
CA PHE A 871 3.79 16.57 -3.63
C PHE A 871 2.33 16.95 -3.89
N HIS A 872 1.86 16.65 -5.09
CA HIS A 872 0.43 16.60 -5.36
C HIS A 872 -0.19 15.44 -4.58
N THR A 873 -1.25 15.69 -3.82
CA THR A 873 -2.09 14.65 -3.23
C THR A 873 -3.30 14.31 -4.12
N GLY A 874 -3.45 15.01 -5.25
CA GLY A 874 -4.66 14.97 -6.07
C GLY A 874 -5.89 15.59 -5.41
N PHE A 875 -5.72 16.26 -4.27
CA PHE A 875 -6.77 16.98 -3.56
C PHE A 875 -7.32 18.12 -4.42
N TYR A 876 -8.63 18.13 -4.63
CA TYR A 876 -9.35 19.13 -5.42
C TYR A 876 -10.32 19.89 -4.50
N LEU A 877 -10.18 21.21 -4.45
CA LEU A 877 -11.02 22.14 -3.67
C LEU A 877 -11.68 23.11 -4.65
N ASP A 878 -12.95 22.90 -4.99
CA ASP A 878 -13.86 23.85 -5.68
C ASP A 878 -13.17 24.88 -6.62
N ASN A 879 -12.56 24.42 -7.73
CA ASN A 879 -11.90 25.27 -8.73
C ASN A 879 -10.73 26.13 -8.23
N GLN A 880 -10.11 25.79 -7.10
CA GLN A 880 -8.88 26.44 -6.63
C GLN A 880 -7.64 25.95 -7.38
N ARG A 881 -6.53 26.68 -7.20
CA ARG A 881 -5.25 26.38 -7.84
C ARG A 881 -4.69 25.04 -7.34
N ILE A 882 -4.57 24.05 -8.22
CA ILE A 882 -4.28 22.62 -7.90
C ILE A 882 -2.84 22.43 -7.39
N SER A 883 -1.89 23.24 -7.87
CA SER A 883 -0.44 23.10 -7.59
C SER A 883 0.10 24.12 -6.60
N ARG A 884 -0.71 25.13 -6.26
CA ARG A 884 -0.27 26.30 -5.47
C ARG A 884 -0.84 26.32 -4.04
N ILE A 885 -1.49 25.25 -3.61
CA ILE A 885 -2.06 25.08 -2.25
C ILE A 885 -0.99 25.32 -1.17
N PHE A 886 0.25 24.93 -1.44
CA PHE A 886 1.37 25.04 -0.49
C PHE A 886 2.28 26.25 -0.71
N ALA A 887 1.95 27.17 -1.63
CA ALA A 887 2.84 28.28 -2.01
C ALA A 887 3.30 29.14 -0.83
N ARG A 888 2.45 29.29 0.20
CA ARG A 888 2.75 30.03 1.44
C ARG A 888 3.90 29.44 2.28
N GLU A 889 4.30 28.21 2.02
CA GLU A 889 5.32 27.48 2.78
C GLU A 889 6.68 27.43 2.06
N TYR A 890 6.71 27.89 0.81
CA TYR A 890 7.91 27.84 -0.02
C TYR A 890 8.95 28.87 0.42
N TYR A 891 10.21 28.56 0.17
CA TYR A 891 11.30 29.52 0.31
C TYR A 891 11.03 30.79 -0.51
N GLY A 892 11.11 31.94 0.15
CA GLY A 892 10.82 33.26 -0.42
C GLY A 892 9.38 33.75 -0.22
N ALA A 893 8.47 32.92 0.29
CA ALA A 893 7.11 33.36 0.63
C ALA A 893 7.13 34.35 1.81
N PRO A 894 6.28 35.39 1.81
CA PRO A 894 6.17 36.33 2.91
C PRO A 894 5.60 35.66 4.17
N GLN A 895 5.98 36.14 5.34
CA GLN A 895 5.47 35.67 6.62
C GLN A 895 4.17 36.39 6.97
N LYS A 896 3.22 35.72 7.66
CA LYS A 896 1.92 36.32 8.06
C LYS A 896 2.01 37.64 8.82
N ASN A 897 3.14 37.88 9.50
CA ASN A 897 3.38 39.09 10.27
C ASN A 897 4.00 40.23 9.44
N ASP A 898 4.28 40.00 8.15
CA ASP A 898 4.88 41.00 7.27
C ASP A 898 3.85 42.07 6.88
N PRO A 899 4.26 43.35 6.79
CA PRO A 899 3.41 44.40 6.25
C PRO A 899 2.94 44.06 4.83
N ASN A 900 1.64 44.21 4.57
CA ASN A 900 1.01 43.88 3.27
C ASN A 900 1.13 42.40 2.85
N TYR A 901 1.18 41.47 3.82
CA TYR A 901 1.27 40.01 3.59
C TYR A 901 0.42 39.50 2.41
N GLU A 902 -0.87 39.82 2.35
CA GLU A 902 -1.76 39.34 1.27
C GLU A 902 -1.30 39.79 -0.12
N THR A 903 -0.85 41.04 -0.26
CA THR A 903 -0.34 41.57 -1.53
C THR A 903 1.01 40.94 -1.88
N ALA A 904 1.92 40.85 -0.92
CA ALA A 904 3.22 40.21 -1.12
C ALA A 904 3.07 38.72 -1.48
N LEU A 905 2.10 38.01 -0.89
CA LEU A 905 1.84 36.60 -1.18
C LEU A 905 1.28 36.43 -2.58
N ALA A 906 0.38 37.33 -3.01
CA ALA A 906 -0.14 37.33 -4.37
C ALA A 906 0.99 37.54 -5.39
N GLU A 907 1.86 38.54 -5.17
CA GLU A 907 3.03 38.81 -6.01
C GLU A 907 4.01 37.63 -6.04
N PHE A 908 4.32 37.03 -4.88
CA PHE A 908 5.16 35.83 -4.80
C PHE A 908 4.53 34.65 -5.56
N THR A 909 3.23 34.41 -5.39
CA THR A 909 2.55 33.30 -6.06
C THR A 909 2.48 33.51 -7.58
N GLU A 910 2.43 34.76 -8.06
CA GLU A 910 2.56 35.08 -9.49
C GLU A 910 3.98 34.85 -10.03
N SER A 911 5.00 34.92 -9.17
CA SER A 911 6.39 34.62 -9.52
C SER A 911 6.70 33.11 -9.64
N LEU A 912 5.81 32.24 -9.16
CA LEU A 912 5.91 30.78 -9.30
C LEU A 912 5.50 30.33 -10.72
N LEU A 913 5.89 29.12 -11.13
CA LEU A 913 5.42 28.50 -12.38
C LEU A 913 3.89 28.53 -12.43
N THR A 914 3.36 28.60 -13.64
CA THR A 914 1.91 28.51 -13.89
C THR A 914 1.35 27.25 -13.27
N ASP A 915 0.06 27.28 -12.94
CA ASP A 915 -0.58 26.14 -12.31
C ASP A 915 -0.69 24.95 -13.28
N THR A 916 -0.65 23.73 -12.75
CA THR A 916 -1.03 22.52 -13.48
C THR A 916 -2.41 22.70 -14.07
N PHE A 917 -2.58 22.31 -15.33
CA PHE A 917 -3.81 22.55 -16.08
C PHE A 917 -4.31 21.33 -16.82
N PHE A 918 -5.58 21.39 -17.18
CA PHE A 918 -6.25 20.41 -18.02
C PHE A 918 -6.18 20.89 -19.49
N GLU A 919 -5.76 20.01 -20.40
CA GLU A 919 -5.62 20.35 -21.82
C GLU A 919 -6.96 20.67 -22.50
N MET A 920 -8.08 20.29 -21.88
CA MET A 920 -9.43 20.54 -22.36
C MET A 920 -10.39 20.87 -21.22
N ASP A 921 -11.57 21.39 -21.55
CA ASP A 921 -12.63 21.63 -20.57
C ASP A 921 -13.23 20.28 -20.12
N LEU A 922 -13.38 20.12 -18.81
CA LEU A 922 -13.86 18.91 -18.15
C LEU A 922 -15.13 19.21 -17.35
N SER A 923 -15.93 18.18 -17.02
CA SER A 923 -16.96 18.31 -16.00
C SER A 923 -16.33 18.32 -14.61
N ALA A 924 -17.03 18.83 -13.58
CA ALA A 924 -16.51 18.81 -12.20
C ALA A 924 -16.10 17.40 -11.72
N GLU A 925 -16.88 16.37 -12.10
CA GLU A 925 -16.52 14.98 -11.82
C GLU A 925 -15.22 14.56 -12.52
N GLU A 926 -15.07 14.89 -13.81
CA GLU A 926 -13.83 14.60 -14.56
C GLU A 926 -12.63 15.42 -14.06
N GLU A 927 -12.83 16.63 -13.51
CA GLU A 927 -11.76 17.43 -12.89
C GLU A 927 -11.22 16.80 -11.61
N CYS A 928 -12.09 16.24 -10.78
CA CYS A 928 -11.69 15.45 -9.61
C CYS A 928 -10.89 14.22 -10.04
N GLU A 929 -11.35 13.48 -11.06
CA GLU A 929 -10.65 12.31 -11.59
C GLU A 929 -9.29 12.67 -12.23
N ALA A 930 -9.22 13.81 -12.94
CA ALA A 930 -7.98 14.34 -13.52
C ALA A 930 -6.99 14.78 -12.43
N SER A 931 -7.47 15.43 -11.37
CA SER A 931 -6.64 15.84 -10.23
C SER A 931 -6.07 14.62 -9.49
N ARG A 932 -6.87 13.56 -9.34
CA ARG A 932 -6.41 12.26 -8.82
C ARG A 932 -5.22 11.70 -9.60
N ALA A 933 -5.11 11.96 -10.91
CA ALA A 933 -4.00 11.48 -11.74
C ALA A 933 -2.64 12.14 -11.42
N LEU A 934 -2.62 13.18 -10.58
CA LEU A 934 -1.42 13.85 -10.11
C LEU A 934 -0.89 13.28 -8.78
N LYS A 935 -1.61 12.35 -8.13
CA LYS A 935 -1.22 11.85 -6.79
C LYS A 935 0.25 11.39 -6.77
N GLY A 936 1.02 11.87 -5.80
CA GLY A 936 2.42 11.53 -5.58
C GLY A 936 3.44 12.21 -6.52
N THR A 937 3.02 13.03 -7.49
CA THR A 937 3.98 13.76 -8.34
C THR A 937 4.58 14.95 -7.57
N MET A 938 5.86 15.24 -7.81
CA MET A 938 6.58 16.31 -7.11
C MET A 938 6.16 17.68 -7.64
N LEU A 939 5.80 18.58 -6.72
CA LEU A 939 5.53 19.99 -7.00
C LEU A 939 6.80 20.84 -6.88
N ARG A 940 7.53 20.62 -5.80
CA ARG A 940 8.68 21.44 -5.43
C ARG A 940 9.64 20.67 -4.54
N GLU A 941 10.92 20.93 -4.69
CA GLU A 941 11.99 20.43 -3.83
C GLU A 941 12.95 21.56 -3.44
N GLU A 942 13.34 21.60 -2.17
CA GLU A 942 14.30 22.56 -1.63
C GLU A 942 15.35 21.84 -0.78
N ILE A 943 16.65 22.05 -1.06
CA ILE A 943 17.76 21.37 -0.38
C ILE A 943 18.59 22.37 0.43
N TYR A 944 18.79 22.11 1.72
CA TYR A 944 19.47 22.97 2.68
C TYR A 944 20.62 22.24 3.40
N ALA A 945 21.56 22.98 3.99
CA ALA A 945 22.48 22.48 5.02
C ALA A 945 22.18 23.11 6.38
N ILE A 946 22.11 22.27 7.42
CA ILE A 946 21.93 22.71 8.81
C ILE A 946 23.32 22.81 9.48
N ASP A 947 24.10 23.81 9.10
CA ASP A 947 25.46 24.04 9.61
C ASP A 947 25.57 25.16 10.65
N GLY A 948 24.44 25.80 10.99
CA GLY A 948 24.36 26.87 11.99
C GLY A 948 24.97 28.21 11.55
N THR A 949 25.34 28.35 10.28
CA THR A 949 25.79 29.62 9.70
C THR A 949 24.59 30.53 9.37
N ALA A 950 24.85 31.79 9.03
CA ALA A 950 23.78 32.71 8.63
C ALA A 950 23.14 32.27 7.30
N GLU A 951 23.94 31.67 6.43
CA GLU A 951 23.56 31.17 5.11
C GLU A 951 22.73 29.88 5.18
N ALA A 952 22.49 29.31 6.37
CA ALA A 952 21.72 28.08 6.56
C ALA A 952 20.22 28.23 6.23
N GLU A 953 19.71 29.46 6.24
CA GLU A 953 18.33 29.76 5.82
C GLU A 953 18.13 29.72 4.31
N HIS A 954 19.21 29.78 3.52
CA HIS A 954 19.17 29.77 2.07
C HIS A 954 19.45 28.35 1.54
N PRO A 955 18.64 27.84 0.59
CA PRO A 955 18.87 26.53 0.00
C PRO A 955 20.06 26.53 -0.98
N PHE A 956 20.62 25.35 -1.23
CA PHE A 956 21.52 25.10 -2.36
C PHE A 956 20.74 25.08 -3.68
N THR A 957 19.64 24.34 -3.71
CA THR A 957 18.82 24.16 -4.90
C THR A 957 17.35 24.27 -4.56
N VAL A 958 16.60 24.88 -5.49
CA VAL A 958 15.14 24.89 -5.50
C VAL A 958 14.69 24.40 -6.87
N THR A 959 13.90 23.33 -6.90
CA THR A 959 13.28 22.81 -8.13
C THR A 959 11.77 22.98 -8.01
N GLU A 960 11.13 23.47 -9.06
CA GLU A 960 9.68 23.62 -9.17
C GLU A 960 9.19 22.96 -10.47
N GLN A 961 8.01 22.34 -10.42
CA GLN A 961 7.41 21.61 -11.54
C GLN A 961 5.91 21.89 -11.66
N ASN A 962 5.41 21.93 -12.89
CA ASN A 962 3.99 21.83 -13.19
C ASN A 962 3.73 20.76 -14.27
N PHE A 963 2.47 20.35 -14.37
CA PHE A 963 2.08 19.24 -15.25
C PHE A 963 0.95 19.66 -16.18
N ALA A 964 0.75 18.86 -17.23
CA ALA A 964 -0.45 18.90 -18.04
C ALA A 964 -1.18 17.55 -17.89
N VAL A 965 -2.50 17.60 -17.72
CA VAL A 965 -3.34 16.40 -17.67
C VAL A 965 -4.20 16.34 -18.93
N ARG A 966 -4.01 15.26 -19.68
CA ARG A 966 -4.74 14.97 -20.92
C ARG A 966 -5.81 13.92 -20.66
N ARG A 967 -7.05 14.19 -21.08
CA ARG A 967 -8.11 13.17 -21.12
C ARG A 967 -7.91 12.29 -22.35
N ILE A 968 -7.56 11.03 -22.14
CA ILE A 968 -7.37 10.03 -23.19
C ILE A 968 -8.72 9.45 -23.64
N GLN A 969 -9.69 9.39 -22.74
CA GLN A 969 -11.04 8.91 -23.03
C GLN A 969 -12.03 9.53 -22.03
N PRO A 970 -13.23 9.95 -22.47
CA PRO A 970 -14.29 10.42 -21.58
C PRO A 970 -14.89 9.28 -20.76
N LYS A 971 -15.65 9.62 -19.72
CA LYS A 971 -16.43 8.65 -18.94
C LYS A 971 -17.37 7.82 -19.82
N GLY A 972 -18.17 8.48 -20.68
CA GLY A 972 -19.07 7.79 -21.61
C GLY A 972 -20.04 6.83 -20.89
N GLU A 973 -20.15 5.59 -21.37
CA GLU A 973 -20.91 4.51 -20.71
C GLU A 973 -20.15 3.84 -19.56
N ASN A 974 -18.87 4.16 -19.36
CA ASN A 974 -18.08 3.62 -18.26
C ASN A 974 -18.37 4.37 -16.96
N ARG A 975 -17.91 3.80 -15.84
CA ARG A 975 -17.96 4.44 -14.53
C ARG A 975 -16.94 5.58 -14.39
N ARG A 976 -15.83 5.52 -15.11
CA ARG A 976 -14.64 6.39 -14.97
C ARG A 976 -14.12 6.87 -16.31
N ALA A 977 -13.54 8.07 -16.33
CA ALA A 977 -12.77 8.57 -17.45
C ALA A 977 -11.30 8.07 -17.36
N VAL A 978 -10.52 8.31 -18.41
CA VAL A 978 -9.10 7.92 -18.47
C VAL A 978 -8.22 9.13 -18.75
N PHE A 979 -7.18 9.30 -17.93
CA PHE A 979 -6.27 10.44 -17.99
C PHE A 979 -4.82 10.00 -18.16
N PHE A 980 -4.02 10.88 -18.74
CA PHE A 980 -2.57 10.77 -18.87
C PHE A 980 -1.94 12.07 -18.38
N THR A 981 -1.00 11.98 -17.45
CA THR A 981 -0.27 13.11 -16.90
C THR A 981 1.13 13.13 -17.50
N HIS A 982 1.60 14.31 -17.92
CA HIS A 982 2.99 14.50 -18.32
C HIS A 982 3.56 15.82 -17.83
N ASP A 983 4.88 15.87 -17.72
CA ASP A 983 5.64 17.07 -17.36
C ASP A 983 5.35 18.18 -18.38
N HIS A 984 5.19 19.41 -17.88
CA HIS A 984 4.97 20.59 -18.71
C HIS A 984 6.15 21.57 -18.60
N GLU A 985 6.42 22.10 -17.41
CA GLU A 985 7.57 22.96 -17.11
C GLU A 985 8.30 22.48 -15.85
N SER A 986 9.63 22.50 -15.88
CA SER A 986 10.46 22.29 -14.70
C SER A 986 11.57 23.33 -14.63
N ILE A 987 11.63 24.09 -13.54
CA ILE A 987 12.66 25.11 -13.32
C ILE A 987 13.50 24.77 -12.09
N THR A 988 14.82 24.84 -12.23
CA THR A 988 15.79 24.58 -11.16
C THR A 988 16.66 25.81 -10.96
N TYR A 989 16.63 26.33 -9.74
CA TYR A 989 17.48 27.40 -9.26
C TYR A 989 18.62 26.79 -8.45
N HIS A 990 19.86 26.94 -8.93
CA HIS A 990 21.06 26.68 -8.14
C HIS A 990 21.46 27.96 -7.44
N ILE A 991 20.99 28.11 -6.20
CA ILE A 991 21.18 29.29 -5.37
C ILE A 991 22.55 29.23 -4.67
N GLU A 992 23.05 28.03 -4.36
CA GLU A 992 24.32 27.85 -3.63
C GLU A 992 24.40 28.73 -2.37
N ARG A 993 23.24 28.91 -1.71
CA ARG A 993 23.04 29.73 -0.52
C ARG A 993 23.25 31.25 -0.70
N ASN A 994 23.34 31.73 -1.94
CA ASN A 994 23.37 33.15 -2.30
C ASN A 994 22.12 33.52 -3.13
N PRO A 995 21.06 34.08 -2.51
CA PRO A 995 19.81 34.37 -3.21
C PRO A 995 19.91 35.45 -4.29
N ASP A 996 20.95 36.28 -4.27
CA ASP A 996 21.10 37.42 -5.19
C ASP A 996 21.65 37.04 -6.58
N ASP A 997 22.19 35.82 -6.73
CA ASP A 997 22.88 35.39 -7.96
C ASP A 997 22.71 33.89 -8.28
N PRO A 998 21.46 33.40 -8.43
CA PRO A 998 21.21 32.00 -8.73
C PRO A 998 21.49 31.67 -10.21
N ARG A 999 21.97 30.45 -10.48
CA ARG A 999 21.96 29.88 -11.84
C ARG A 999 20.63 29.18 -12.09
N VAL A 1000 19.97 29.54 -13.19
CA VAL A 1000 18.62 29.04 -13.51
C VAL A 1000 18.63 28.16 -14.75
N ALA A 1001 18.15 26.93 -14.61
CA ALA A 1001 17.88 26.00 -15.70
C ALA A 1001 16.38 25.75 -15.81
N HIS A 1002 15.83 25.72 -17.02
CA HIS A 1002 14.40 25.55 -17.26
C HIS A 1002 14.18 24.57 -18.41
N ALA A 1003 13.49 23.47 -18.15
CA ALA A 1003 13.05 22.48 -19.13
C ALA A 1003 11.56 22.66 -19.46
N LEU A 1004 11.24 22.56 -20.74
CA LEU A 1004 9.90 22.78 -21.30
C LEU A 1004 9.51 21.59 -22.19
N THR A 1005 8.36 20.99 -21.93
CA THR A 1005 7.72 20.04 -22.84
C THR A 1005 6.74 20.80 -23.72
N LEU A 1006 7.04 20.92 -25.02
CA LEU A 1006 6.26 21.76 -25.93
C LEU A 1006 5.16 20.99 -26.66
N GLU A 1007 5.41 19.71 -26.97
CA GLU A 1007 4.47 18.87 -27.72
C GLU A 1007 4.69 17.40 -27.40
N VAL A 1008 3.62 16.67 -27.10
CA VAL A 1008 3.61 15.22 -26.87
C VAL A 1008 2.58 14.52 -27.75
N ASP A 1009 2.92 13.36 -28.29
CA ASP A 1009 2.02 12.55 -29.11
C ASP A 1009 0.94 11.81 -28.29
N GLY A 1010 0.12 10.99 -28.95
CA GLY A 1010 -0.93 10.20 -28.30
C GLY A 1010 -0.44 9.07 -27.39
N PHE A 1011 0.87 8.79 -27.34
CA PHE A 1011 1.52 7.77 -26.51
C PHE A 1011 2.44 8.41 -25.45
N GLY A 1012 2.37 9.72 -25.26
CA GLY A 1012 3.21 10.45 -24.31
C GLY A 1012 4.66 10.63 -24.76
N ASN A 1013 4.99 10.33 -26.02
CA ASN A 1013 6.32 10.62 -26.54
C ASN A 1013 6.49 12.11 -26.78
N VAL A 1014 7.59 12.69 -26.27
CA VAL A 1014 7.91 14.10 -26.45
C VAL A 1014 8.37 14.36 -27.89
N LEU A 1015 7.49 14.99 -28.69
CA LEU A 1015 7.77 15.40 -30.07
C LEU A 1015 8.65 16.64 -30.11
N LYS A 1016 8.40 17.60 -29.21
CA LYS A 1016 9.17 18.84 -29.09
C LYS A 1016 9.43 19.19 -27.64
N SER A 1017 10.67 19.56 -27.34
CA SER A 1017 11.08 20.07 -26.03
C SER A 1017 12.05 21.25 -26.18
N ALA A 1018 12.19 22.02 -25.11
CA ALA A 1018 13.21 23.05 -25.01
C ALA A 1018 13.92 23.00 -23.66
N ALA A 1019 15.21 23.35 -23.66
CA ALA A 1019 16.02 23.56 -22.48
C ALA A 1019 16.61 24.97 -22.53
N ILE A 1020 16.40 25.73 -21.47
CA ILE A 1020 16.83 27.12 -21.34
C ILE A 1020 17.80 27.22 -20.18
N SER A 1021 18.99 27.77 -20.43
CA SER A 1021 19.90 28.24 -19.40
C SER A 1021 19.92 29.75 -19.42
N TYR A 1022 19.44 30.37 -18.35
CA TYR A 1022 19.40 31.83 -18.26
C TYR A 1022 20.79 32.40 -18.00
N GLY A 1023 21.06 33.53 -18.64
CA GLY A 1023 22.28 34.29 -18.39
C GLY A 1023 22.30 34.82 -16.96
N ARG A 1024 23.50 34.89 -16.37
CA ARG A 1024 23.75 35.46 -15.04
C ARG A 1024 23.23 36.91 -14.98
N SER A 1025 22.46 37.24 -13.95
CA SER A 1025 21.82 38.55 -13.78
C SER A 1025 22.81 39.64 -13.35
N GLN A 1026 23.87 39.25 -12.63
CA GLN A 1026 24.94 40.15 -12.17
C GLN A 1026 26.29 39.72 -12.75
N ASN A 1027 27.02 40.67 -13.33
CA ASN A 1027 28.38 40.39 -13.82
C ASN A 1027 29.33 40.23 -12.63
N ASP A 1028 30.11 39.14 -12.64
CA ASP A 1028 31.18 38.94 -11.67
C ASP A 1028 32.41 39.77 -12.06
N PRO A 1029 32.76 40.82 -11.29
CA PRO A 1029 33.85 41.71 -11.63
C PRO A 1029 35.22 41.03 -11.56
N ALA A 1030 35.34 39.82 -10.98
CA ALA A 1030 36.58 39.06 -10.93
C ALA A 1030 36.90 38.32 -12.23
N LEU A 1031 35.89 38.12 -13.10
CA LEU A 1031 36.05 37.46 -14.40
C LEU A 1031 36.44 38.45 -15.50
N ASP A 1032 37.07 37.96 -16.56
CA ASP A 1032 37.36 38.78 -17.72
C ASP A 1032 36.06 39.11 -18.52
N PRO A 1033 36.06 40.18 -19.34
CA PRO A 1033 34.86 40.58 -20.07
C PRO A 1033 34.30 39.51 -21.03
N ALA A 1034 35.14 38.59 -21.52
CA ALA A 1034 34.69 37.53 -22.42
C ALA A 1034 33.93 36.44 -21.66
N ASP A 1035 34.41 36.08 -20.46
CA ASP A 1035 33.72 35.14 -19.58
C ASP A 1035 32.45 35.74 -18.96
N GLN A 1036 32.46 37.04 -18.61
CA GLN A 1036 31.23 37.76 -18.23
C GLN A 1036 30.19 37.72 -19.36
N ALA A 1037 30.60 38.00 -20.61
CA ALA A 1037 29.71 37.94 -21.76
C ALA A 1037 29.14 36.53 -21.95
N ARG A 1038 29.97 35.48 -21.83
CA ARG A 1038 29.51 34.08 -21.90
C ARG A 1038 28.49 33.75 -20.81
N GLN A 1039 28.77 34.12 -19.56
CA GLN A 1039 27.86 33.85 -18.44
C GLN A 1039 26.53 34.60 -18.55
N SER A 1040 26.53 35.80 -19.14
CA SER A 1040 25.31 36.58 -19.38
C SER A 1040 24.50 36.10 -20.60
N THR A 1041 25.01 35.14 -21.38
CA THR A 1041 24.35 34.66 -22.60
C THR A 1041 23.22 33.70 -22.25
N LEU A 1042 22.01 34.02 -22.72
CA LEU A 1042 20.88 33.10 -22.74
C LEU A 1042 21.14 31.97 -23.75
N LEU A 1043 21.10 30.72 -23.28
CA LEU A 1043 21.18 29.54 -24.15
C LEU A 1043 19.81 28.88 -24.21
N PHE A 1044 19.26 28.76 -25.42
CA PHE A 1044 17.97 28.13 -25.67
C PHE A 1044 18.17 27.01 -26.68
N THR A 1045 18.02 25.77 -26.24
CA THR A 1045 18.14 24.58 -27.10
C THR A 1045 16.77 23.97 -27.30
N THR A 1046 16.36 23.74 -28.54
CA THR A 1046 15.16 22.95 -28.87
C THR A 1046 15.55 21.60 -29.40
N THR A 1047 14.76 20.58 -29.04
CA THR A 1047 14.89 19.23 -29.57
C THR A 1047 13.58 18.80 -30.20
N GLU A 1048 13.65 18.32 -31.43
CA GLU A 1048 12.55 17.69 -32.16
C GLU A 1048 12.84 16.21 -32.34
N ASN A 1049 11.84 15.37 -32.05
CA ASN A 1049 11.92 13.93 -32.16
C ASN A 1049 10.87 13.42 -33.14
N ASP A 1050 11.29 12.61 -34.11
CA ASP A 1050 10.39 11.86 -34.97
C ASP A 1050 10.34 10.40 -34.51
N PHE A 1051 9.15 9.81 -34.54
CA PHE A 1051 8.90 8.44 -34.12
C PHE A 1051 8.38 7.59 -35.28
N THR A 1052 8.62 6.27 -35.22
CA THR A 1052 8.06 5.32 -36.18
C THR A 1052 6.53 5.25 -36.10
N GLY A 1053 5.88 4.70 -37.12
CA GLY A 1053 4.46 4.35 -37.00
C GLY A 1053 4.21 3.28 -35.93
N ILE A 1054 3.00 3.26 -35.37
CA ILE A 1054 2.54 2.18 -34.49
C ILE A 1054 2.42 0.87 -35.28
N ILE A 1055 2.73 -0.25 -34.63
CA ILE A 1055 2.32 -1.58 -35.07
C ILE A 1055 1.17 -1.99 -34.16
N ASP A 1056 -0.06 -1.98 -34.67
CA ASP A 1056 -1.22 -2.54 -33.97
C ASP A 1056 -1.90 -3.55 -34.89
N SER A 1057 -1.47 -4.80 -34.77
CA SER A 1057 -2.04 -5.95 -35.46
C SER A 1057 -2.23 -7.09 -34.47
N THR A 1058 -2.90 -8.16 -34.88
CA THR A 1058 -2.92 -9.39 -34.07
C THR A 1058 -1.99 -10.38 -34.75
N PRO A 1059 -0.93 -10.88 -34.09
CA PRO A 1059 -0.64 -10.82 -32.64
C PRO A 1059 0.39 -9.75 -32.21
N ASP A 1060 0.76 -8.80 -33.09
CA ASP A 1060 1.88 -7.88 -32.86
C ASP A 1060 1.42 -6.47 -32.43
N TYR A 1061 1.92 -6.01 -31.29
CA TYR A 1061 1.68 -4.66 -30.78
C TYR A 1061 3.00 -3.98 -30.39
N ARG A 1062 3.26 -2.79 -30.92
CA ARG A 1062 4.45 -1.99 -30.61
C ARG A 1062 4.15 -0.50 -30.77
N THR A 1063 4.42 0.27 -29.72
CA THR A 1063 4.27 1.74 -29.77
C THR A 1063 5.36 2.35 -30.66
N PRO A 1064 5.16 3.60 -31.13
CA PRO A 1064 6.20 4.35 -31.83
C PRO A 1064 7.55 4.34 -31.10
N LEU A 1065 8.65 4.13 -31.83
CA LEU A 1065 10.02 4.27 -31.32
C LEU A 1065 10.70 5.47 -31.95
N LEU A 1066 11.61 6.11 -31.22
CA LEU A 1066 12.43 7.20 -31.75
C LEU A 1066 13.20 6.74 -33.00
N CYS A 1067 13.00 7.43 -34.11
CA CYS A 1067 13.68 7.14 -35.37
C CYS A 1067 14.63 8.26 -35.81
N GLU A 1068 14.34 9.51 -35.43
CA GLU A 1068 15.19 10.67 -35.70
C GLU A 1068 15.14 11.66 -34.51
N MET A 1069 16.27 12.27 -34.21
CA MET A 1069 16.39 13.35 -33.22
C MET A 1069 17.17 14.50 -33.83
N ARG A 1070 16.61 15.71 -33.79
CA ARG A 1070 17.22 16.95 -34.27
C ARG A 1070 17.30 17.95 -33.12
N SER A 1071 18.46 18.55 -32.90
CA SER A 1071 18.66 19.57 -31.87
C SER A 1071 19.15 20.87 -32.48
N TYR A 1072 18.57 21.99 -32.05
CA TYR A 1072 18.85 23.32 -32.56
C TYR A 1072 19.13 24.29 -31.41
N GLU A 1073 20.01 25.25 -31.64
CA GLU A 1073 20.16 26.41 -30.76
C GLU A 1073 19.31 27.56 -31.33
N LEU A 1074 18.39 28.09 -30.53
CA LEU A 1074 17.59 29.26 -30.89
C LEU A 1074 18.31 30.54 -30.46
N THR A 1075 18.81 31.29 -31.45
CA THR A 1075 19.45 32.59 -31.23
C THR A 1075 18.49 33.76 -31.46
N GLY A 1076 18.72 34.90 -30.80
CA GLY A 1076 17.98 36.14 -31.05
C GLY A 1076 16.66 36.28 -30.28
N LEU A 1077 16.39 35.38 -29.34
CA LEU A 1077 15.33 35.52 -28.35
C LEU A 1077 15.79 36.46 -27.22
N ALA A 1078 14.88 37.30 -26.74
CA ALA A 1078 15.08 38.16 -25.58
C ALA A 1078 13.87 38.03 -24.65
N LEU A 1079 14.10 38.18 -23.34
CA LEU A 1079 13.03 38.21 -22.35
C LEU A 1079 12.11 39.42 -22.58
N PRO A 1080 10.77 39.25 -22.51
CA PRO A 1080 9.86 40.39 -22.54
C PRO A 1080 10.15 41.37 -21.40
N SER A 1081 9.90 42.67 -21.64
CA SER A 1081 10.14 43.70 -20.62
C SER A 1081 9.30 43.43 -19.37
N GLY A 1082 9.96 43.31 -18.22
CA GLY A 1082 9.32 43.02 -16.92
C GLY A 1082 9.14 41.52 -16.61
N HIS A 1083 9.70 40.63 -17.42
CA HIS A 1083 9.73 39.19 -17.16
C HIS A 1083 11.15 38.72 -16.90
N ASP A 1084 11.33 37.93 -15.84
CA ASP A 1084 12.62 37.38 -15.45
C ASP A 1084 12.88 35.98 -16.03
N ARG A 1085 11.88 35.39 -16.68
CA ARG A 1085 11.97 34.09 -17.38
C ARG A 1085 10.95 33.97 -18.51
N PHE A 1086 11.13 32.96 -19.36
CA PHE A 1086 10.10 32.53 -20.31
C PHE A 1086 9.05 31.68 -19.58
N THR A 1087 7.80 31.78 -20.03
CA THR A 1087 6.66 31.00 -19.52
C THR A 1087 5.83 30.52 -20.70
N LEU A 1088 5.35 29.29 -20.66
CA LEU A 1088 4.37 28.80 -21.64
C LEU A 1088 2.98 29.37 -21.33
N THR A 1089 2.37 30.05 -22.30
CA THR A 1089 0.96 30.47 -22.23
C THR A 1089 0.13 29.53 -23.10
N LYS A 1090 -1.00 29.04 -22.55
CA LYS A 1090 -1.97 28.17 -23.24
C LYS A 1090 -2.52 28.80 -24.53
#